data_AF-A0A0K8SRC4-F1
#
_entry.id   AF-A0A0K8SRC4-F1
#
_cell.length_a   1.000
_cell.length_b   1.000
_cell.length_c   1.000
_cell.angle_alpha   90.00
_cell.angle_beta   90.00
_cell.angle_gamma   90.00
#
_symmetry.space_group_name_H-M   'P 1'
#
loop_
_entity.id
_entity.type
_entity.pdbx_description
1 polymer ?
#
loop_
_entity_poly.entity_id
_entity_poly.type
_entity_poly.pdbx_seq_one_letter_code
_entity_poly.pdbx_strand_id
1 'polypeptide(L)'
;MMVNAAMMILRADFLLFLITQLACVVCDEPELRILPSSATLIKPIGHQTLVTCRPFGGDISLISNIRWLDTKNRTIEPTKSETKSRISVEDMPPDSLALIISSLQENDAGTYTCVASYAGSKILSKSVEIHTIVAVTWVDAPTEQYPELGKDYKVRCKVTGKPAPRVEWRVNGVTLSGNNRLIAETDGLLIQNVEVTDDGTYTCRAFVFDTGELSERHIKVEVHIPPKFDENEMKGSMEFVEGESASITCKAEGKPSPTYKWIRSSTKENLGISSDRFSVNEHTGVLQINKVTRDDNGDFVCFASNGAGSVEHPVRVTVIIKPHVLEIRNISVAAGQEGVLECRATGNPLPVVTFRKLSSETPMIAGLQPNDERIVVHQREDRERQQAIGTLAITPLKTTDDGLYECIARNKGGNVTSNGHITVEFPPSFAHTPMNISWSWDHRPVNLTCIADSIPNATITWYLNERMIQRDPNFFIYNKGPQSSILVTPTDTKFYGAYTCLARNIHGEARHDIRLMEAHHPQEVQQAKFEVITGKHSQIYLLRTSNYLQISIYIVLYVIYLFFVATTVKFNFVEPRTDGGRPIKAYVAQYKLENQNWPEAQNKTWPVDAAYIIEHLIPQATYHFRFSALNEVGYSPWAAPLHTTMPRRSNPEEPTILNLATPPNRFAESSYGDRFEIRWKKPADNGEYIDRYDLEYCIFTGPISEVKRADGDSFKENASYKTSRLNDVLANEVKDCKTLEIRNNEQTSYALEHLEPQTLYKIELRAHNAIGFSTPGQILFRTARDGYNPAEGFDYSSAPATFSSYTLLVTLLLIPML
;
A
#
# COMPACT_ATOMS: atom_id res chain seq x y z
N MET A 1 61.87 28.99 76.25
CA MET A 1 61.94 30.23 77.05
C MET A 1 60.97 30.02 78.21
N MET A 2 61.45 29.73 79.43
CA MET A 2 61.75 30.74 80.47
C MET A 2 60.55 31.66 80.67
N VAL A 3 59.92 31.72 81.85
CA VAL A 3 60.42 32.30 83.12
C VAL A 3 59.50 31.75 84.24
N ASN A 4 60.02 30.99 85.21
CA ASN A 4 60.56 31.40 86.53
C ASN A 4 59.50 32.06 87.45
N ALA A 5 59.13 31.46 88.59
CA ALA A 5 59.90 31.20 89.82
C ALA A 5 59.94 32.39 90.78
N ALA A 6 59.43 32.17 92.00
CA ALA A 6 59.89 32.69 93.31
C ALA A 6 58.93 32.09 94.37
N MET A 7 59.30 31.57 95.55
CA MET A 7 60.55 31.33 96.29
C MET A 7 60.08 30.48 97.50
N MET A 8 60.39 29.19 97.66
CA MET A 8 61.60 28.59 98.23
C MET A 8 62.10 29.13 99.59
N ILE A 9 62.02 28.20 100.58
CA ILE A 9 63.06 27.79 101.55
C ILE A 9 63.11 28.45 102.93
N LEU A 10 62.83 27.63 103.96
CA LEU A 10 63.77 27.11 104.99
C LEU A 10 63.02 25.96 105.72
N ARG A 11 63.23 24.64 105.46
CA ARG A 11 64.36 23.73 105.82
C ARG A 11 64.87 23.94 107.25
N ALA A 12 65.05 22.96 108.14
CA ALA A 12 65.07 21.50 108.12
C ALA A 12 64.71 21.05 109.57
N ASP A 13 64.23 19.85 109.86
CA ASP A 13 65.10 18.68 109.99
C ASP A 13 64.34 17.36 109.82
N PHE A 14 64.89 16.59 108.90
CA PHE A 14 64.53 15.23 108.54
C PHE A 14 65.49 14.32 109.31
N LEU A 15 65.30 14.16 110.62
CA LEU A 15 65.96 13.09 111.39
C LEU A 15 65.25 12.80 112.72
N LEU A 16 63.97 12.41 112.66
CA LEU A 16 63.34 11.62 113.73
C LEU A 16 62.44 10.53 113.13
N PHE A 17 62.99 9.79 112.15
CA PHE A 17 62.54 8.43 111.85
C PHE A 17 63.17 7.55 112.93
N LEU A 18 62.33 6.92 113.76
CA LEU A 18 62.66 6.08 114.94
C LEU A 18 62.95 6.83 116.27
N ILE A 19 61.91 7.42 116.87
CA ILE A 19 61.40 7.23 118.25
C ILE A 19 60.23 8.23 118.44
N THR A 20 59.05 7.89 117.94
CA THR A 20 57.71 8.28 118.48
C THR A 20 56.63 7.30 117.97
N GLN A 21 57.00 6.04 117.72
CA GLN A 21 56.04 4.96 117.97
C GLN A 21 56.06 4.73 119.48
N LEU A 22 54.88 4.86 120.09
CA LEU A 22 54.52 4.86 121.52
C LEU A 22 54.35 6.25 122.15
N ALA A 23 53.13 6.47 122.66
CA ALA A 23 52.48 7.72 123.11
C ALA A 23 52.12 8.67 121.96
N CYS A 24 50.94 8.63 121.33
CA CYS A 24 49.61 8.61 121.92
C CYS A 24 48.62 7.97 120.93
N VAL A 25 48.57 6.64 120.89
CA VAL A 25 47.34 5.94 120.49
C VAL A 25 46.41 6.12 121.69
N VAL A 26 45.21 6.67 121.44
CA VAL A 26 44.23 7.19 122.42
C VAL A 26 44.45 8.66 122.79
N CYS A 27 43.87 9.56 121.99
CA CYS A 27 43.05 10.71 122.43
C CYS A 27 42.45 11.48 121.22
N ASP A 28 41.84 10.78 120.24
CA ASP A 28 40.84 11.45 119.39
C ASP A 28 39.61 11.69 120.27
N GLU A 29 39.13 12.93 120.39
CA GLU A 29 37.88 13.18 121.11
C GLU A 29 36.72 12.43 120.42
N PRO A 30 35.85 11.77 121.18
CA PRO A 30 34.71 11.05 120.62
C PRO A 30 33.73 12.02 119.94
N GLU A 31 33.36 11.74 118.70
CA GLU A 31 32.43 12.53 117.90
C GLU A 31 31.33 11.69 117.23
N LEU A 32 30.26 12.36 116.79
CA LEU A 32 29.24 11.75 115.94
C LEU A 32 29.49 12.17 114.48
N ARG A 33 29.43 11.19 113.56
CA ARG A 33 29.50 11.41 112.12
C ARG A 33 28.18 11.09 111.46
N ILE A 34 27.75 11.98 110.58
CA ILE A 34 26.60 11.78 109.71
C ILE A 34 27.10 11.33 108.32
N LEU A 35 26.42 10.35 107.73
CA LEU A 35 26.63 9.87 106.36
C LEU A 35 25.35 10.09 105.53
N PRO A 36 25.46 10.65 104.31
CA PRO A 36 26.68 11.17 103.69
C PRO A 36 27.26 12.37 104.47
N SER A 37 28.58 12.57 104.42
CA SER A 37 29.32 13.53 105.25
C SER A 37 29.03 15.01 104.96
N SER A 38 28.08 15.30 104.08
CA SER A 38 27.65 16.65 103.78
C SER A 38 26.84 17.20 104.96
N ALA A 39 27.14 18.42 105.39
CA ALA A 39 26.36 19.11 106.41
C ALA A 39 24.93 19.44 105.94
N THR A 40 24.72 19.46 104.62
CA THR A 40 23.44 19.79 103.97
C THR A 40 23.10 18.74 102.91
N LEU A 41 21.85 18.29 102.89
CA LEU A 41 21.30 17.33 101.93
C LEU A 41 20.15 17.96 101.16
N ILE A 42 20.32 18.12 99.85
CA ILE A 42 19.28 18.61 98.96
C ILE A 42 18.64 17.42 98.26
N LYS A 43 17.33 17.22 98.44
CA LYS A 43 16.61 16.07 97.88
C LYS A 43 15.25 16.49 97.30
N PRO A 44 14.84 15.92 96.15
CA PRO A 44 13.54 16.22 95.58
C PRO A 44 12.39 15.64 96.41
N ILE A 45 11.28 16.38 96.44
CA ILE A 45 10.03 15.94 97.05
C ILE A 45 9.61 14.61 96.42
N GLY A 46 9.07 13.71 97.24
CA GLY A 46 8.66 12.37 96.84
C GLY A 46 9.77 11.33 96.91
N HIS A 47 11.05 11.71 96.93
CA HIS A 47 12.17 10.76 97.03
C HIS A 47 12.38 10.25 98.46
N GLN A 48 12.91 9.03 98.56
CA GLN A 48 13.40 8.48 99.81
C GLN A 48 14.74 9.14 100.19
N THR A 49 14.85 9.57 101.44
CA THR A 49 16.07 10.14 102.02
C THR A 49 16.55 9.27 103.17
N LEU A 50 17.81 8.85 103.11
CA LEU A 50 18.48 8.04 104.12
C LEU A 50 19.68 8.82 104.67
N VAL A 51 19.75 8.96 105.99
CA VAL A 51 20.86 9.60 106.68
C VAL A 51 21.30 8.74 107.85
N THR A 52 22.57 8.36 107.90
CA THR A 52 23.08 7.48 108.96
C THR A 52 23.93 8.26 109.94
N CYS A 53 23.64 8.15 111.23
CA CYS A 53 24.49 8.66 112.30
C CYS A 53 25.29 7.53 112.92
N ARG A 54 26.61 7.70 113.07
CA ARG A 54 27.49 6.73 113.70
C ARG A 54 28.53 7.39 114.62
N PRO A 55 28.90 6.75 115.73
CA PRO A 55 30.06 7.14 116.52
C PRO A 55 31.37 7.06 115.74
N PHE A 56 32.31 7.94 116.04
CA PHE A 56 33.66 7.91 115.47
C PHE A 56 34.66 8.55 116.44
N GLY A 57 35.89 8.01 116.50
CA GLY A 57 36.95 8.52 117.37
C GLY A 57 36.74 8.18 118.86
N GLY A 58 37.84 8.11 119.62
CA GLY A 58 37.82 7.75 121.04
C GLY A 58 37.34 6.32 121.35
N ASP A 59 37.00 6.08 122.63
CA ASP A 59 36.39 4.81 123.07
C ASP A 59 34.88 4.83 122.82
N ILE A 60 34.47 4.29 121.67
CA ILE A 60 33.09 4.24 121.19
C ILE A 60 32.18 3.45 122.14
N SER A 61 32.72 2.52 122.95
CA SER A 61 31.93 1.71 123.89
C SER A 61 31.26 2.55 125.00
N LEU A 62 31.75 3.78 125.22
CA LEU A 62 31.19 4.73 126.19
C LEU A 62 30.10 5.63 125.60
N ILE A 63 29.82 5.53 124.29
CA ILE A 63 28.75 6.25 123.61
C ILE A 63 27.48 5.39 123.66
N SER A 64 26.43 5.92 124.25
CA SER A 64 25.14 5.25 124.39
C SER A 64 23.98 6.20 124.10
N ASN A 65 22.78 5.65 123.91
CA ASN A 65 21.56 6.43 123.70
C ASN A 65 21.65 7.35 122.46
N ILE A 66 22.09 6.79 121.33
CA ILE A 66 22.05 7.46 120.03
C ILE A 66 20.60 7.59 119.61
N ARG A 67 20.16 8.81 119.30
CA ARG A 67 18.80 9.10 118.83
C ARG A 67 18.79 10.27 117.88
N TRP A 68 17.83 10.27 116.96
CA TRP A 68 17.58 11.42 116.08
C TRP A 68 16.52 12.33 116.68
N LEU A 69 16.78 13.63 116.59
CA LEU A 69 15.83 14.69 116.84
C LEU A 69 15.30 15.22 115.50
N ASP A 70 13.99 15.42 115.40
CA ASP A 70 13.34 16.04 114.25
C ASP A 70 13.60 17.55 114.17
N THR A 71 13.06 18.21 113.15
CA THR A 71 13.19 19.65 112.91
C THR A 71 12.61 20.53 114.02
N LYS A 72 11.87 19.96 114.99
CA LYS A 72 11.32 20.63 116.17
C LYS A 72 12.00 20.16 117.46
N ASN A 73 13.19 19.55 117.36
CA ASN A 73 13.96 18.97 118.47
C ASN A 73 13.24 17.86 119.25
N ARG A 74 12.29 17.15 118.64
CA ARG A 74 11.60 16.01 119.26
C ARG A 74 12.28 14.71 118.87
N THR A 75 12.44 13.80 119.82
CA THR A 75 13.01 12.47 119.55
C THR A 75 12.13 11.71 118.55
N ILE A 76 12.77 11.17 117.50
CA ILE A 76 12.13 10.27 116.54
C ILE A 76 12.25 8.85 117.11
N GLU A 77 11.12 8.31 117.57
CA GLU A 77 11.08 7.00 118.21
C GLU A 77 11.23 5.85 117.19
N PRO A 78 11.91 4.74 117.54
CA PRO A 78 12.00 3.55 116.70
C PRO A 78 10.61 2.98 116.44
N THR A 79 10.31 2.65 115.19
CA THR A 79 8.97 2.17 114.82
C THR A 79 8.80 0.73 115.29
N LYS A 80 7.98 0.47 116.32
CA LYS A 80 7.68 -0.87 116.86
C LYS A 80 6.47 -1.57 116.20
N SER A 81 6.04 -1.12 115.02
CA SER A 81 4.79 -1.55 114.35
C SER A 81 5.05 -2.02 112.92
N GLU A 82 4.27 -3.00 112.43
CA GLU A 82 4.22 -3.44 111.02
C GLU A 82 3.86 -2.31 110.04
N THR A 83 3.38 -1.16 110.54
CA THR A 83 3.20 0.05 109.73
C THR A 83 4.36 1.02 109.95
N LYS A 84 5.34 1.02 109.04
CA LYS A 84 6.50 1.92 109.10
C LYS A 84 6.04 3.37 108.89
N SER A 85 6.29 4.24 109.88
CA SER A 85 6.05 5.69 109.74
C SER A 85 6.87 6.27 108.58
N ARG A 86 6.35 7.32 107.93
CA ARG A 86 7.02 8.00 106.79
C ARG A 86 8.41 8.53 107.16
N ILE A 87 8.56 9.05 108.37
CA ILE A 87 9.85 9.36 109.00
C ILE A 87 10.05 8.34 110.11
N SER A 88 11.11 7.56 110.02
CA SER A 88 11.42 6.48 110.96
C SER A 88 12.93 6.41 111.20
N VAL A 89 13.32 5.77 112.29
CA VAL A 89 14.71 5.39 112.55
C VAL A 89 14.86 3.88 112.55
N GLU A 90 16.02 3.39 112.09
CA GLU A 90 16.35 1.97 111.98
C GLU A 90 17.81 1.73 112.39
N ASP A 91 18.03 0.73 113.24
CA ASP A 91 19.38 0.36 113.69
C ASP A 91 20.19 -0.23 112.53
N MET A 92 21.40 0.28 112.34
CA MET A 92 22.35 -0.16 111.32
C MET A 92 23.63 -0.65 112.04
N PRO A 93 23.87 -1.96 112.13
CA PRO A 93 25.03 -2.50 112.83
C PRO A 93 26.37 -2.14 112.14
N PRO A 94 27.48 -1.93 112.88
CA PRO A 94 27.57 -1.78 114.34
C PRO A 94 27.30 -0.32 114.78
N ASP A 95 26.51 -0.18 115.85
CA ASP A 95 26.27 1.05 116.63
C ASP A 95 25.92 2.33 115.84
N SER A 96 25.25 2.18 114.70
CA SER A 96 24.77 3.31 113.89
C SER A 96 23.25 3.36 113.86
N LEU A 97 22.68 4.56 113.73
CA LEU A 97 21.23 4.76 113.63
C LEU A 97 20.89 5.53 112.36
N ALA A 98 20.13 4.91 111.48
CA ALA A 98 19.66 5.53 110.24
C ALA A 98 18.34 6.25 110.44
N LEU A 99 18.26 7.50 109.99
CA LEU A 99 17.03 8.24 109.73
C LEU A 99 16.58 7.95 108.31
N ILE A 100 15.35 7.44 108.16
CA ILE A 100 14.72 7.12 106.88
C ILE A 100 13.46 7.96 106.72
N ILE A 101 13.44 8.78 105.67
CA ILE A 101 12.25 9.50 105.19
C ILE A 101 11.80 8.80 103.90
N SER A 102 10.74 7.99 103.94
CA SER A 102 10.33 7.15 102.80
C SER A 102 9.82 7.94 101.60
N SER A 103 9.19 9.10 101.87
CA SER A 103 8.78 10.06 100.85
C SER A 103 8.93 11.46 101.45
N LEU A 104 9.90 12.21 100.95
CA LEU A 104 10.22 13.54 101.44
C LEU A 104 9.13 14.55 101.04
N GLN A 105 8.63 15.33 102.00
CA GLN A 105 7.63 16.37 101.80
C GLN A 105 8.22 17.75 102.08
N GLU A 106 7.64 18.82 101.52
CA GLU A 106 8.15 20.20 101.64
C GLU A 106 8.36 20.63 103.10
N ASN A 107 7.46 20.21 103.99
CA ASN A 107 7.48 20.51 105.43
C ASN A 107 8.47 19.67 106.25
N ASP A 108 9.13 18.69 105.65
CA ASP A 108 10.22 17.94 106.30
C ASP A 108 11.56 18.65 106.21
N ALA A 109 11.64 19.74 105.43
CA ALA A 109 12.85 20.54 105.35
C ALA A 109 13.23 21.11 106.73
N GLY A 110 14.52 21.04 107.06
CA GLY A 110 15.06 21.58 108.29
C GLY A 110 16.19 20.73 108.86
N THR A 111 16.62 21.11 110.06
CA THR A 111 17.77 20.50 110.73
C THR A 111 17.36 19.27 111.53
N TYR A 112 17.88 18.11 111.15
CA TYR A 112 17.79 16.88 111.94
C TYR A 112 19.08 16.72 112.74
N THR A 113 18.96 16.43 114.03
CA THR A 113 20.13 16.36 114.92
C THR A 113 20.25 14.98 115.53
N CYS A 114 21.36 14.30 115.26
CA CYS A 114 21.73 13.10 115.96
C CYS A 114 22.38 13.49 117.28
N VAL A 115 21.89 12.93 118.39
CA VAL A 115 22.44 13.16 119.73
C VAL A 115 22.78 11.82 120.39
N ALA A 116 23.86 11.79 121.16
CA ALA A 116 24.26 10.63 121.94
C ALA A 116 24.90 11.07 123.26
N SER A 117 24.94 10.16 124.25
CA SER A 117 25.56 10.41 125.55
C SER A 117 26.92 9.71 125.63
N TYR A 118 27.97 10.45 125.97
CA TYR A 118 29.33 9.93 126.19
C TYR A 118 29.66 9.93 127.69
N ALA A 119 30.12 8.79 128.20
CA ALA A 119 30.53 8.59 129.60
C ALA A 119 29.48 9.11 130.62
N GLY A 120 28.19 8.95 130.29
CA GLY A 120 27.04 9.28 131.15
C GLY A 120 26.75 10.76 131.37
N SER A 121 27.58 11.70 130.88
CA SER A 121 27.44 13.13 131.21
C SER A 121 27.72 14.11 130.07
N LYS A 122 28.59 13.78 129.10
CA LYS A 122 28.87 14.64 127.94
C LYS A 122 27.88 14.32 126.82
N ILE A 123 27.18 15.33 126.28
CA ILE A 123 26.28 15.14 125.12
C ILE A 123 27.08 15.39 123.84
N LEU A 124 27.11 14.40 122.97
CA LEU A 124 27.60 14.54 121.60
C LEU A 124 26.42 14.87 120.69
N SER A 125 26.61 15.80 119.76
CA SER A 125 25.59 16.13 118.77
C SER A 125 26.20 16.42 117.41
N LYS A 126 25.50 16.00 116.36
CA LYS A 126 25.81 16.36 114.98
C LYS A 126 24.51 16.55 114.23
N SER A 127 24.45 17.60 113.40
CA SER A 127 23.24 17.95 112.66
C SER A 127 23.46 17.82 111.16
N VAL A 128 22.39 17.48 110.45
CA VAL A 128 22.28 17.59 109.00
C VAL A 128 21.08 18.47 108.68
N GLU A 129 21.24 19.37 107.71
CA GLU A 129 20.14 20.17 107.20
C GLU A 129 19.58 19.52 105.94
N ILE A 130 18.29 19.22 105.91
CA ILE A 130 17.61 18.68 104.73
C ILE A 130 16.85 19.81 104.04
N HIS A 131 17.14 20.05 102.77
CA HIS A 131 16.36 20.95 101.91
C HIS A 131 15.59 20.17 100.85
N THR A 132 14.38 20.64 100.57
CA THR A 132 13.46 20.03 99.60
C THR A 132 13.43 20.83 98.31
N ILE A 133 13.41 20.12 97.18
CA ILE A 133 13.27 20.71 95.86
C ILE A 133 12.12 20.04 95.09
N VAL A 134 11.52 20.72 94.13
CA VAL A 134 10.65 20.11 93.13
C VAL A 134 11.50 19.90 91.88
N ALA A 135 11.75 18.62 91.54
CA ALA A 135 12.51 18.23 90.36
C ALA A 135 11.86 18.78 89.07
N VAL A 136 12.65 18.86 88.00
CA VAL A 136 12.15 19.36 86.73
C VAL A 136 11.08 18.43 86.17
N THR A 137 9.94 18.99 85.80
CA THR A 137 8.84 18.28 85.13
C THR A 137 8.39 19.00 83.87
N TRP A 138 8.05 18.23 82.84
CA TRP A 138 7.62 18.72 81.53
C TRP A 138 6.10 18.88 81.53
N VAL A 139 5.63 20.12 81.43
CA VAL A 139 4.20 20.45 81.44
C VAL A 139 3.59 20.35 80.04
N ASP A 140 4.26 20.93 79.03
CA ASP A 140 3.87 20.84 77.62
C ASP A 140 5.13 20.81 76.76
N ALA A 141 5.53 19.61 76.34
CA ALA A 141 6.71 19.41 75.50
C ALA A 141 6.53 18.15 74.64
N PRO A 142 5.68 18.19 73.59
CA PRO A 142 5.48 17.08 72.67
C PRO A 142 6.79 16.72 71.97
N THR A 143 7.03 15.43 71.76
CA THR A 143 8.26 14.91 71.14
C THR A 143 8.31 15.12 69.63
N GLU A 144 7.16 15.38 68.99
CA GLU A 144 7.06 15.71 67.56
C GLU A 144 6.15 16.92 67.37
N GLN A 145 6.58 17.85 66.51
CA GLN A 145 5.86 19.10 66.22
C GLN A 145 6.04 19.46 64.73
N TYR A 146 4.96 19.93 64.10
CA TYR A 146 4.89 20.13 62.64
C TYR A 146 4.58 21.58 62.26
N PRO A 147 5.58 22.48 62.29
CA PRO A 147 5.38 23.85 61.85
C PRO A 147 5.10 23.92 60.34
N GLU A 148 4.29 24.89 59.94
CA GLU A 148 4.00 25.17 58.52
C GLU A 148 4.99 26.19 57.95
N LEU A 149 5.51 25.92 56.75
CA LEU A 149 6.44 26.80 56.05
C LEU A 149 5.91 28.24 55.91
N GLY A 150 6.75 29.22 56.21
CA GLY A 150 6.46 30.65 56.05
C GLY A 150 5.61 31.27 57.16
N LYS A 151 5.13 30.48 58.13
CA LYS A 151 4.39 30.97 59.30
C LYS A 151 5.30 31.04 60.53
N ASP A 152 4.91 31.86 61.50
CA ASP A 152 5.54 31.85 62.81
C ASP A 152 5.06 30.64 63.61
N TYR A 153 5.98 29.95 64.29
CA TYR A 153 5.66 28.77 65.08
C TYR A 153 6.43 28.73 66.39
N LYS A 154 5.75 28.44 67.49
CA LYS A 154 6.38 28.25 68.80
C LYS A 154 6.59 26.76 69.08
N VAL A 155 7.84 26.30 69.06
CA VAL A 155 8.21 24.95 69.52
C VAL A 155 7.96 24.88 71.02
N ARG A 156 6.95 24.12 71.40
CA ARG A 156 6.45 24.08 72.78
C ARG A 156 7.40 23.32 73.68
N CYS A 157 7.86 23.99 74.73
CA CYS A 157 8.62 23.38 75.82
C CYS A 157 8.39 24.16 77.11
N LYS A 158 7.34 23.78 77.82
CA LYS A 158 7.02 24.33 79.13
C LYS A 158 7.49 23.37 80.22
N VAL A 159 8.34 23.87 81.11
CA VAL A 159 8.88 23.12 82.26
C VAL A 159 8.53 23.79 83.57
N THR A 160 8.49 23.02 84.65
CA THR A 160 8.32 23.53 86.02
C THR A 160 9.26 22.82 86.98
N GLY A 161 9.62 23.51 88.06
CA GLY A 161 10.51 23.03 89.12
C GLY A 161 10.65 24.09 90.23
N LYS A 162 11.17 23.69 91.39
CA LYS A 162 11.48 24.58 92.52
C LYS A 162 12.83 24.17 93.11
N PRO A 163 13.89 24.98 93.06
CA PRO A 163 13.97 26.32 92.46
C PRO A 163 13.64 26.32 90.95
N ALA A 164 13.21 27.46 90.42
CA ALA A 164 12.70 27.56 89.05
C ALA A 164 13.79 27.18 88.02
N PRO A 165 13.53 26.25 87.09
CA PRO A 165 14.50 25.87 86.07
C PRO A 165 14.66 26.97 85.01
N ARG A 166 15.89 27.16 84.54
CA ARG A 166 16.19 27.95 83.34
C ARG A 166 16.22 27.04 82.12
N VAL A 167 15.58 27.46 81.04
CA VAL A 167 15.59 26.73 79.76
C VAL A 167 16.68 27.27 78.84
N GLU A 168 17.45 26.35 78.26
CA GLU A 168 18.37 26.58 77.16
C GLU A 168 18.02 25.67 75.99
N TRP A 169 18.23 26.14 74.76
CA TRP A 169 17.91 25.39 73.56
C TRP A 169 19.18 24.92 72.84
N ARG A 170 19.15 23.68 72.33
CA ARG A 170 20.06 23.23 71.28
C ARG A 170 19.28 22.92 70.01
N VAL A 171 19.74 23.41 68.88
CA VAL A 171 19.19 23.09 67.57
C VAL A 171 20.21 22.22 66.84
N ASN A 172 19.80 21.00 66.46
CA ASN A 172 20.67 20.02 65.80
C ASN A 172 22.00 19.77 66.56
N GLY A 173 21.92 19.75 67.90
CA GLY A 173 23.07 19.53 68.78
C GLY A 173 23.88 20.77 69.14
N VAL A 174 23.64 21.92 68.49
CA VAL A 174 24.37 23.17 68.73
C VAL A 174 23.58 24.08 69.66
N THR A 175 24.21 24.60 70.72
CA THR A 175 23.58 25.57 71.64
C THR A 175 23.18 26.83 70.89
N LEU A 176 21.92 27.24 71.03
CA LEU A 176 21.39 28.44 70.41
C LEU A 176 22.08 29.68 71.01
N SER A 177 22.85 30.39 70.18
CA SER A 177 23.52 31.64 70.54
C SER A 177 23.24 32.68 69.47
N GLY A 178 22.42 33.68 69.80
CA GLY A 178 22.13 34.84 68.94
C GLY A 178 21.60 34.50 67.54
N ASN A 179 20.29 34.29 67.42
CA ASN A 179 19.61 34.16 66.13
C ASN A 179 18.41 35.12 66.11
N ASN A 180 18.34 36.00 65.11
CA ASN A 180 17.26 37.00 65.00
C ASN A 180 15.89 36.38 64.73
N ARG A 181 15.84 35.13 64.26
CA ARG A 181 14.63 34.41 63.84
C ARG A 181 14.18 33.35 64.85
N LEU A 182 15.08 32.88 65.72
CA LEU A 182 14.81 31.91 66.79
C LEU A 182 14.85 32.61 68.16
N ILE A 183 13.68 32.89 68.72
CA ILE A 183 13.52 33.68 69.95
C ILE A 183 13.09 32.76 71.09
N ALA A 184 13.97 32.61 72.09
CA ALA A 184 13.66 31.81 73.28
C ALA A 184 12.67 32.56 74.18
N GLU A 185 11.54 31.93 74.48
CA GLU A 185 10.50 32.44 75.37
C GLU A 185 10.32 31.51 76.58
N THR A 186 9.52 31.92 77.57
CA THR A 186 9.35 31.19 78.83
C THR A 186 8.64 29.84 78.68
N ASP A 187 7.88 29.64 77.60
CA ASP A 187 7.07 28.44 77.34
C ASP A 187 7.44 27.72 76.04
N GLY A 188 8.49 28.15 75.34
CA GLY A 188 8.90 27.58 74.07
C GLY A 188 9.97 28.36 73.32
N LEU A 189 10.29 27.91 72.10
CA LEU A 189 11.15 28.62 71.15
C LEU A 189 10.31 29.11 69.98
N LEU A 190 10.16 30.43 69.84
CA LEU A 190 9.49 31.03 68.69
C LEU A 190 10.43 31.01 67.47
N ILE A 191 9.98 30.37 66.40
CA ILE A 191 10.57 30.41 65.07
C ILE A 191 9.74 31.40 64.26
N GLN A 192 10.33 32.53 63.90
CA GLN A 192 9.68 33.48 62.98
C GLN A 192 9.88 33.00 61.54
N ASN A 193 8.86 33.15 60.68
CA ASN A 193 8.91 32.79 59.26
C ASN A 193 9.63 31.45 59.01
N VAL A 194 9.00 30.34 59.40
CA VAL A 194 9.59 29.00 59.33
C VAL A 194 10.14 28.70 57.93
N GLU A 195 11.36 28.17 57.86
CA GLU A 195 12.08 27.79 56.64
C GLU A 195 12.30 26.27 56.62
N VAL A 196 12.56 25.69 55.44
CA VAL A 196 12.84 24.25 55.28
C VAL A 196 14.07 23.81 56.10
N THR A 197 15.02 24.73 56.30
CA THR A 197 16.24 24.56 57.11
C THR A 197 15.97 24.44 58.61
N ASP A 198 14.76 24.75 59.07
CA ASP A 198 14.38 24.60 60.48
C ASP A 198 13.97 23.17 60.83
N ASP A 199 13.89 22.25 59.85
CA ASP A 199 13.68 20.82 60.07
C ASP A 199 14.86 20.24 60.86
N GLY A 200 14.56 19.50 61.92
CA GLY A 200 15.61 18.91 62.74
C GLY A 200 15.20 18.59 64.17
N THR A 201 16.21 18.34 65.00
CA THR A 201 16.03 18.00 66.41
C THR A 201 16.33 19.19 67.30
N TYR A 202 15.32 19.62 68.06
CA TYR A 202 15.39 20.69 69.03
C TYR A 202 15.45 20.07 70.42
N THR A 203 16.53 20.33 71.15
CA THR A 203 16.68 19.85 72.52
C THR A 203 16.41 21.00 73.47
N CYS A 204 15.32 20.88 74.23
CA CYS A 204 15.01 21.76 75.33
C CYS A 204 15.74 21.28 76.59
N ARG A 205 16.62 22.11 77.15
CA ARG A 205 17.49 21.78 78.27
C ARG A 205 17.09 22.62 79.48
N ALA A 206 16.52 21.98 80.49
CA ALA A 206 16.11 22.64 81.72
C ALA A 206 17.18 22.43 82.80
N PHE A 207 17.78 23.54 83.24
CA PHE A 207 18.86 23.54 84.22
C PHE A 207 18.46 24.30 85.49
N VAL A 208 18.77 23.74 86.66
CA VAL A 208 18.55 24.38 87.97
C VAL A 208 19.90 24.73 88.60
N PHE A 209 20.23 26.02 88.68
CA PHE A 209 21.54 26.49 89.15
C PHE A 209 21.86 26.06 90.58
N ASP A 210 20.88 26.12 91.47
CA ASP A 210 21.08 25.87 92.90
C ASP A 210 21.40 24.40 93.21
N THR A 211 20.98 23.48 92.34
CA THR A 211 21.11 22.03 92.55
C THR A 211 22.06 21.36 91.56
N GLY A 212 22.39 22.03 90.45
CA GLY A 212 23.11 21.44 89.33
C GLY A 212 22.29 20.44 88.52
N GLU A 213 20.97 20.33 88.74
CA GLU A 213 20.09 19.42 88.00
C GLU A 213 19.96 19.85 86.54
N LEU A 214 20.11 18.89 85.62
CA LEU A 214 19.93 19.08 84.18
C LEU A 214 18.99 18.00 83.64
N SER A 215 17.89 18.42 83.02
CA SER A 215 16.96 17.54 82.31
C SER A 215 16.83 17.98 80.85
N GLU A 216 16.78 17.03 79.92
CA GLU A 216 16.70 17.31 78.49
C GLU A 216 15.48 16.64 77.85
N ARG A 217 14.84 17.33 76.90
CA ARG A 217 13.77 16.80 76.05
C ARG A 217 14.15 17.00 74.59
N HIS A 218 14.23 15.91 73.83
CA HIS A 218 14.42 15.94 72.39
C HIS A 218 13.07 16.06 71.68
N ILE A 219 12.94 17.07 70.82
CA ILE A 219 11.74 17.40 70.05
C ILE A 219 12.11 17.34 68.58
N LYS A 220 11.50 16.43 67.82
CA LYS A 220 11.61 16.39 66.37
C LYS A 220 10.67 17.44 65.79
N VAL A 221 11.24 18.42 65.08
CA VAL A 221 10.50 19.44 64.36
C VAL A 221 10.57 19.09 62.88
N GLU A 222 9.41 18.81 62.29
CA GLU A 222 9.31 18.45 60.87
C GLU A 222 8.49 19.49 60.14
N VAL A 223 9.14 20.26 59.26
CA VAL A 223 8.50 21.38 58.57
C VAL A 223 7.54 20.84 57.52
N HIS A 224 6.26 21.14 57.68
CA HIS A 224 5.25 20.84 56.67
C HIS A 224 5.21 21.94 55.60
N ILE A 225 5.25 21.53 54.34
CA ILE A 225 5.28 22.38 53.16
C ILE A 225 3.91 22.29 52.48
N PRO A 226 3.17 23.41 52.32
CA PRO A 226 1.87 23.40 51.66
C PRO A 226 2.01 22.99 50.18
N PRO A 227 0.96 22.47 49.54
CA PRO A 227 1.06 21.98 48.18
C PRO A 227 1.29 23.13 47.19
N LYS A 228 2.14 22.92 46.19
CA LYS A 228 2.39 23.84 45.07
C LYS A 228 2.36 23.08 43.76
N PHE A 229 1.62 23.58 42.77
CA PHE A 229 1.54 22.95 41.45
C PHE A 229 2.85 23.07 40.66
N ASP A 230 3.14 22.02 39.88
CA ASP A 230 4.24 22.05 38.90
C ASP A 230 3.77 22.76 37.63
N GLU A 231 4.23 24.00 37.45
CA GLU A 231 3.84 24.86 36.31
C GLU A 231 4.21 24.26 34.94
N ASN A 232 5.19 23.36 34.86
CA ASN A 232 5.61 22.74 33.61
C ASN A 232 4.72 21.55 33.22
N GLU A 233 4.09 20.89 34.19
CA GLU A 233 3.22 19.74 33.96
C GLU A 233 1.73 20.11 33.91
N MET A 234 1.36 21.27 34.47
CA MET A 234 -0.01 21.77 34.48
C MET A 234 -0.42 22.38 33.14
N LYS A 235 -1.47 21.83 32.51
CA LYS A 235 -2.09 22.38 31.30
C LYS A 235 -3.33 23.19 31.66
N GLY A 236 -3.40 24.44 31.20
CA GLY A 236 -4.58 25.29 31.38
C GLY A 236 -5.79 24.89 30.52
N SER A 237 -5.57 24.16 29.42
CA SER A 237 -6.64 23.64 28.57
C SER A 237 -6.27 22.31 27.90
N MET A 238 -7.26 21.45 27.72
CA MET A 238 -7.11 20.16 27.04
C MET A 238 -8.31 19.91 26.11
N GLU A 239 -8.07 19.15 25.05
CA GLU A 239 -9.09 18.80 24.07
C GLU A 239 -9.26 17.29 23.98
N PHE A 240 -10.50 16.82 23.98
CA PHE A 240 -10.81 15.39 23.92
C PHE A 240 -11.92 15.12 22.91
N VAL A 241 -11.86 13.96 22.27
CA VAL A 241 -12.83 13.58 21.24
C VAL A 241 -14.05 12.91 21.86
N GLU A 242 -15.25 13.31 21.43
CA GLU A 242 -16.52 12.74 21.88
C GLU A 242 -16.56 11.21 21.69
N GLY A 243 -16.96 10.51 22.75
CA GLY A 243 -17.07 9.05 22.78
C GLY A 243 -15.79 8.31 23.14
N GLU A 244 -14.64 8.98 23.14
CA GLU A 244 -13.34 8.40 23.53
C GLU A 244 -13.10 8.57 25.05
N SER A 245 -12.15 7.81 25.58
CA SER A 245 -11.68 7.96 26.95
C SER A 245 -10.63 9.06 27.04
N ALA A 246 -10.62 9.80 28.14
CA ALA A 246 -9.71 10.93 28.36
C ALA A 246 -9.08 10.85 29.76
N SER A 247 -7.88 11.42 29.89
CA SER A 247 -7.20 11.55 31.17
C SER A 247 -6.65 12.96 31.34
N ILE A 248 -6.89 13.53 32.52
CA ILE A 248 -6.42 14.85 32.91
C ILE A 248 -5.53 14.66 34.13
N THR A 249 -4.26 15.08 34.01
CA THR A 249 -3.28 14.95 35.09
C THR A 249 -3.11 16.29 35.78
N CYS A 250 -3.09 16.25 37.10
CA CYS A 250 -2.77 17.39 37.95
C CYS A 250 -1.70 16.96 38.95
N LYS A 251 -0.62 17.73 39.05
CA LYS A 251 0.54 17.40 39.87
C LYS A 251 0.96 18.58 40.73
N ALA A 252 1.06 18.32 42.03
CA ALA A 252 1.51 19.24 43.05
C ALA A 252 2.56 18.57 43.95
N GLU A 253 3.51 19.37 44.40
CA GLU A 253 4.54 18.98 45.37
C GLU A 253 4.19 19.56 46.75
N GLY A 254 4.45 18.81 47.82
CA GLY A 254 4.20 19.23 49.19
C GLY A 254 4.72 18.20 50.19
N LYS A 255 4.87 18.60 51.46
CA LYS A 255 5.30 17.73 52.56
C LYS A 255 4.33 17.88 53.73
N PRO A 256 3.57 16.84 54.14
CA PRO A 256 3.46 15.52 53.53
C PRO A 256 2.90 15.58 52.09
N SER A 257 3.07 14.50 51.32
CA SER A 257 2.56 14.43 49.94
C SER A 257 1.07 14.77 49.89
N PRO A 258 0.62 15.62 48.94
CA PRO A 258 -0.76 16.04 48.87
C PRO A 258 -1.69 14.92 48.36
N THR A 259 -2.93 14.98 48.81
CA THR A 259 -4.06 14.26 48.21
C THR A 259 -4.82 15.15 47.24
N TYR A 260 -5.51 14.53 46.27
CA TYR A 260 -6.14 15.22 45.16
C TYR A 260 -7.65 15.00 45.11
N LYS A 261 -8.34 16.05 44.68
CA LYS A 261 -9.79 16.04 44.42
C LYS A 261 -10.10 16.84 43.16
N TRP A 262 -11.09 16.40 42.38
CA TRP A 262 -11.54 17.11 41.19
C TRP A 262 -12.99 17.58 41.33
N ILE A 263 -13.26 18.82 40.94
CA ILE A 263 -14.59 19.41 40.94
C ILE A 263 -14.94 19.92 39.55
N ARG A 264 -16.15 19.63 39.07
CA ARG A 264 -16.68 20.28 37.87
C ARG A 264 -17.22 21.67 38.23
N SER A 265 -16.68 22.72 37.62
CA SER A 265 -16.98 24.11 38.00
C SER A 265 -18.47 24.45 37.86
N SER A 266 -19.13 23.97 36.79
CA SER A 266 -20.53 24.26 36.49
C SER A 266 -21.52 23.64 37.47
N THR A 267 -21.28 22.43 37.96
CA THR A 267 -22.20 21.70 38.87
C THR A 267 -21.74 21.72 40.31
N LYS A 268 -20.48 22.13 40.59
CA LYS A 268 -19.79 21.99 41.88
C LYS A 268 -19.76 20.54 42.40
N GLU A 269 -19.91 19.58 41.50
CA GLU A 269 -19.90 18.15 41.81
C GLU A 269 -18.48 17.67 42.10
N ASN A 270 -18.32 16.86 43.14
CA ASN A 270 -17.06 16.18 43.46
C ASN A 270 -16.93 14.91 42.61
N LEU A 271 -16.00 14.93 41.66
CA LEU A 271 -15.79 13.85 40.72
C LEU A 271 -14.98 12.74 41.40
N GLY A 272 -15.44 11.49 41.30
CA GLY A 272 -14.82 10.31 41.92
C GLY A 272 -15.59 9.68 43.09
N ILE A 273 -16.64 10.33 43.62
CA ILE A 273 -17.46 9.79 44.72
C ILE A 273 -18.76 9.13 44.23
N SER A 274 -19.31 9.55 43.08
CA SER A 274 -20.67 9.14 42.67
C SER A 274 -20.92 8.92 41.18
N SER A 275 -19.90 8.62 40.36
CA SER A 275 -20.09 8.47 38.91
C SER A 275 -19.28 7.34 38.29
N ASP A 276 -19.96 6.40 37.62
CA ASP A 276 -19.33 5.30 36.85
C ASP A 276 -18.50 5.81 35.64
N ARG A 277 -18.68 7.07 35.24
CA ARG A 277 -17.94 7.67 34.10
C ARG A 277 -16.64 8.36 34.50
N PHE A 278 -16.51 8.82 35.75
CA PHE A 278 -15.38 9.60 36.23
C PHE A 278 -14.66 8.86 37.35
N SER A 279 -13.35 8.67 37.21
CA SER A 279 -12.51 8.05 38.23
C SER A 279 -11.36 8.99 38.59
N VAL A 280 -11.14 9.21 39.88
CA VAL A 280 -10.08 10.09 40.39
C VAL A 280 -9.10 9.25 41.20
N ASN A 281 -7.82 9.37 40.88
CA ASN A 281 -6.77 8.85 41.74
C ASN A 281 -6.34 9.93 42.72
N GLU A 282 -6.74 9.77 43.99
CA GLU A 282 -6.49 10.73 45.06
C GLU A 282 -5.01 10.91 45.42
N HIS A 283 -4.11 10.03 44.94
CA HIS A 283 -2.67 10.09 45.24
C HIS A 283 -1.84 10.62 44.06
N THR A 284 -2.31 10.45 42.82
CA THR A 284 -1.61 10.90 41.61
C THR A 284 -2.24 12.11 40.94
N GLY A 285 -3.45 12.51 41.36
CA GLY A 285 -4.17 13.64 40.80
C GLY A 285 -4.74 13.41 39.40
N VAL A 286 -4.74 12.17 38.90
CA VAL A 286 -5.28 11.82 37.58
C VAL A 286 -6.81 11.68 37.65
N LEU A 287 -7.50 12.45 36.82
CA LEU A 287 -8.92 12.28 36.50
C LEU A 287 -9.07 11.51 35.19
N GLN A 288 -9.66 10.32 35.25
CA GLN A 288 -10.05 9.50 34.11
C GLN A 288 -11.52 9.73 33.77
N ILE A 289 -11.79 9.91 32.48
CA ILE A 289 -13.13 10.03 31.90
C ILE A 289 -13.30 8.85 30.94
N ASN A 290 -14.13 7.87 31.30
CA ASN A 290 -14.27 6.65 30.52
C ASN A 290 -14.89 6.89 29.13
N LYS A 291 -15.87 7.81 29.07
CA LYS A 291 -16.56 8.18 27.84
C LYS A 291 -16.90 9.66 27.88
N VAL A 292 -16.19 10.45 27.07
CA VAL A 292 -16.37 11.89 26.94
C VAL A 292 -17.69 12.18 26.23
N THR A 293 -18.51 13.08 26.79
CA THR A 293 -19.75 13.57 26.17
C THR A 293 -19.68 15.08 25.90
N ARG A 294 -20.58 15.61 25.06
CA ARG A 294 -20.62 17.07 24.75
C ARG A 294 -20.81 17.94 25.99
N ASP A 295 -21.53 17.44 26.98
CA ASP A 295 -21.77 18.16 28.21
C ASP A 295 -20.48 18.37 29.01
N ASP A 296 -19.49 17.50 28.84
CA ASP A 296 -18.18 17.56 29.51
C ASP A 296 -17.33 18.76 29.04
N ASN A 297 -17.82 19.57 28.10
CA ASN A 297 -17.21 20.84 27.73
C ASN A 297 -17.35 21.88 28.84
N GLY A 298 -16.24 22.33 29.41
CA GLY A 298 -16.22 23.32 30.50
C GLY A 298 -14.98 23.23 31.37
N ASP A 299 -14.99 23.93 32.51
CA ASP A 299 -13.83 24.03 33.39
C ASP A 299 -13.92 22.98 34.53
N PHE A 300 -12.83 22.24 34.73
CA PHE A 300 -12.61 21.28 35.81
C PHE A 300 -11.53 21.83 36.74
N VAL A 301 -11.75 21.76 38.05
CA VAL A 301 -10.82 22.31 39.04
C VAL A 301 -10.18 21.17 39.81
N CYS A 302 -8.86 21.09 39.73
CA CYS A 302 -8.06 20.20 40.57
C CYS A 302 -7.75 20.89 41.89
N PHE A 303 -7.97 20.18 43.00
CA PHE A 303 -7.56 20.57 44.34
C PHE A 303 -6.45 19.63 44.80
N ALA A 304 -5.33 20.20 45.25
CA ALA A 304 -4.28 19.48 45.96
C ALA A 304 -4.25 19.96 47.41
N SER A 305 -4.22 19.03 48.37
CA SER A 305 -4.27 19.36 49.80
C SER A 305 -3.39 18.46 50.65
N ASN A 306 -2.71 19.03 51.64
CA ASN A 306 -2.07 18.29 52.72
C ASN A 306 -2.34 18.99 54.07
N GLY A 307 -1.76 18.49 55.16
CA GLY A 307 -1.95 19.05 56.50
C GLY A 307 -1.49 20.51 56.68
N ALA A 308 -0.70 21.07 55.75
CA ALA A 308 -0.23 22.46 55.80
C ALA A 308 -1.03 23.42 54.92
N GLY A 309 -1.88 22.94 54.00
CA GLY A 309 -2.68 23.80 53.16
C GLY A 309 -3.29 23.14 51.93
N SER A 310 -3.91 23.95 51.08
CA SER A 310 -4.52 23.51 49.82
C SER A 310 -4.40 24.58 48.74
N VAL A 311 -4.26 24.14 47.49
CA VAL A 311 -4.23 24.96 46.28
C VAL A 311 -5.17 24.38 45.23
N GLU A 312 -5.66 25.24 44.33
CA GLU A 312 -6.56 24.86 43.24
C GLU A 312 -6.04 25.32 41.86
N HIS A 313 -6.29 24.52 40.83
CA HIS A 313 -5.94 24.85 39.44
C HIS A 313 -7.08 24.50 38.48
N PRO A 314 -7.62 25.48 37.73
CA PRO A 314 -8.64 25.23 36.72
C PRO A 314 -8.04 24.72 35.40
N VAL A 315 -8.68 23.72 34.81
CA VAL A 315 -8.35 23.13 33.50
C VAL A 315 -9.59 23.21 32.61
N ARG A 316 -9.48 23.92 31.48
CA ARG A 316 -10.56 24.01 30.48
C ARG A 316 -10.58 22.78 29.58
N VAL A 317 -11.65 22.02 29.62
CA VAL A 317 -11.91 20.89 28.72
C VAL A 317 -12.74 21.35 27.52
N THR A 318 -12.21 21.15 26.32
CA THR A 318 -12.93 21.38 25.06
C THR A 318 -13.25 20.04 24.40
N VAL A 319 -14.54 19.79 24.16
CA VAL A 319 -14.98 18.54 23.52
C VAL A 319 -15.02 18.68 22.02
N ILE A 320 -14.25 17.84 21.33
CA ILE A 320 -14.19 17.74 19.87
C ILE A 320 -15.27 16.77 19.41
N ILE A 321 -16.22 17.30 18.63
CA ILE A 321 -17.30 16.52 18.05
C ILE A 321 -16.86 16.08 16.65
N LYS A 322 -16.83 14.77 16.38
CA LYS A 322 -16.48 14.21 15.07
C LYS A 322 -17.45 14.71 13.98
N PRO A 323 -16.99 14.84 12.72
CA PRO A 323 -17.85 15.30 11.63
C PRO A 323 -19.01 14.33 11.39
N HIS A 324 -20.17 14.86 11.04
CA HIS A 324 -21.33 14.08 10.60
C HIS A 324 -21.95 14.74 9.36
N VAL A 325 -22.03 14.01 8.24
CA VAL A 325 -22.71 14.50 7.03
C VAL A 325 -24.22 14.37 7.23
N LEU A 326 -24.94 15.49 7.16
CA LEU A 326 -26.39 15.56 7.31
C LEU A 326 -27.09 15.10 6.03
N GLU A 327 -26.70 15.69 4.90
CA GLU A 327 -27.26 15.36 3.60
C GLU A 327 -26.29 15.70 2.46
N ILE A 328 -26.37 14.91 1.40
CA ILE A 328 -25.85 15.21 0.08
C ILE A 328 -26.96 14.80 -0.91
N ARG A 329 -27.43 15.75 -1.73
CA ARG A 329 -28.58 15.51 -2.60
C ARG A 329 -28.12 15.16 -4.00
N ASN A 330 -28.61 14.04 -4.53
CA ASN A 330 -28.43 13.70 -5.94
C ASN A 330 -29.06 14.80 -6.80
N ILE A 331 -28.42 15.13 -7.92
CA ILE A 331 -28.91 16.13 -8.87
C ILE A 331 -29.03 15.50 -10.26
N SER A 332 -29.99 15.98 -11.04
CA SER A 332 -30.15 15.65 -12.45
C SER A 332 -30.25 16.96 -13.23
N VAL A 333 -29.29 17.20 -14.11
CA VAL A 333 -29.11 18.50 -14.77
C VAL A 333 -28.71 18.28 -16.23
N ALA A 334 -29.21 19.12 -17.14
CA ALA A 334 -28.91 19.01 -18.56
C ALA A 334 -27.44 19.32 -18.88
N ALA A 335 -26.87 18.62 -19.86
CA ALA A 335 -25.55 18.90 -20.41
C ALA A 335 -25.45 20.36 -20.88
N GLY A 336 -24.32 21.00 -20.62
CA GLY A 336 -24.10 22.41 -20.91
C GLY A 336 -24.50 23.37 -19.78
N GLN A 337 -25.33 22.94 -18.82
CA GLN A 337 -25.74 23.77 -17.68
C GLN A 337 -24.78 23.62 -16.48
N GLU A 338 -25.00 24.43 -15.44
CA GLU A 338 -24.28 24.35 -14.17
C GLU A 338 -24.86 23.26 -13.27
N GLY A 339 -24.01 22.31 -12.87
CA GLY A 339 -24.34 21.29 -11.87
C GLY A 339 -23.81 21.69 -10.50
N VAL A 340 -24.67 21.71 -9.48
CA VAL A 340 -24.32 22.13 -8.11
C VAL A 340 -24.62 21.01 -7.12
N LEU A 341 -23.60 20.29 -6.68
CA LEU A 341 -23.71 19.25 -5.67
C LEU A 341 -23.40 19.83 -4.29
N GLU A 342 -24.42 19.93 -3.43
CA GLU A 342 -24.32 20.49 -2.09
C GLU A 342 -24.20 19.39 -1.03
N CYS A 343 -23.22 19.53 -0.14
CA CYS A 343 -23.01 18.65 1.00
C CYS A 343 -23.01 19.45 2.30
N ARG A 344 -23.84 19.04 3.26
CA ARG A 344 -23.97 19.68 4.58
C ARG A 344 -23.41 18.77 5.65
N ALA A 345 -22.53 19.28 6.50
CA ALA A 345 -21.94 18.53 7.60
C ALA A 345 -21.92 19.34 8.90
N THR A 346 -22.06 18.64 10.03
CA THR A 346 -21.90 19.19 11.38
C THR A 346 -20.61 18.66 12.01
N GLY A 347 -20.17 19.31 13.08
CA GLY A 347 -18.98 18.94 13.83
C GLY A 347 -18.52 20.12 14.67
N ASN A 348 -17.67 19.87 15.67
CA ASN A 348 -17.05 20.93 16.46
C ASN A 348 -15.57 20.60 16.67
N PRO A 349 -14.63 21.37 16.10
CA PRO A 349 -14.84 22.51 15.20
C PRO A 349 -15.59 22.12 13.93
N LEU A 350 -16.22 23.11 13.28
CA LEU A 350 -16.90 22.89 12.00
C LEU A 350 -15.95 22.24 11.00
N PRO A 351 -16.37 21.18 10.28
CA PRO A 351 -15.50 20.45 9.38
C PRO A 351 -15.27 21.18 8.06
N VAL A 352 -14.09 21.00 7.48
CA VAL A 352 -13.79 21.36 6.11
C VAL A 352 -14.39 20.27 5.20
N VAL A 353 -15.22 20.68 4.25
CA VAL A 353 -15.82 19.81 3.24
C VAL A 353 -15.02 19.85 1.93
N THR A 354 -14.61 18.69 1.44
CA THR A 354 -13.97 18.49 0.14
C THR A 354 -14.74 17.45 -0.66
N PHE A 355 -14.56 17.41 -1.98
CA PHE A 355 -15.22 16.42 -2.85
C PHE A 355 -14.20 15.54 -3.55
N ARG A 356 -14.63 14.39 -4.06
CA ARG A 356 -13.84 13.51 -4.95
C ARG A 356 -14.81 12.81 -5.90
N LYS A 357 -14.49 12.72 -7.19
CA LYS A 357 -15.28 11.87 -8.10
C LYS A 357 -14.84 10.42 -7.88
N LEU A 358 -15.73 9.46 -7.62
CA LEU A 358 -15.30 8.09 -7.26
C LEU A 358 -14.48 7.37 -8.34
N SER A 359 -14.59 7.79 -9.60
CA SER A 359 -13.77 7.28 -10.71
C SER A 359 -12.36 7.91 -10.76
N SER A 360 -12.04 8.84 -9.86
CA SER A 360 -10.77 9.54 -9.76
C SER A 360 -10.30 9.62 -8.31
N GLU A 361 -9.02 9.39 -8.07
CA GLU A 361 -8.44 9.53 -6.72
C GLU A 361 -8.13 10.98 -6.34
N THR A 362 -8.23 11.94 -7.27
CA THR A 362 -7.89 13.35 -7.01
C THR A 362 -8.93 14.06 -6.13
N PRO A 363 -8.58 14.55 -4.94
CA PRO A 363 -9.49 15.34 -4.13
C PRO A 363 -9.69 16.74 -4.75
N MET A 364 -10.92 17.21 -4.70
CA MET A 364 -11.35 18.56 -5.08
C MET A 364 -11.50 19.40 -3.81
N ILE A 365 -10.59 20.35 -3.64
CA ILE A 365 -10.50 21.24 -2.47
C ILE A 365 -11.13 22.61 -2.78
N ALA A 366 -11.36 23.43 -1.76
CA ALA A 366 -11.94 24.77 -1.93
C ALA A 366 -11.17 25.61 -2.97
N GLY A 367 -11.92 26.23 -3.90
CA GLY A 367 -11.39 27.03 -5.00
C GLY A 367 -11.54 26.37 -6.38
N LEU A 368 -10.87 26.96 -7.36
CA LEU A 368 -10.77 26.48 -8.75
C LEU A 368 -9.87 25.24 -8.81
N GLN A 369 -10.28 24.19 -9.52
CA GLN A 369 -9.46 22.99 -9.65
C GLN A 369 -8.38 23.17 -10.73
N PRO A 370 -7.12 22.79 -10.48
CA PRO A 370 -6.00 23.05 -11.40
C PRO A 370 -6.07 22.21 -12.70
N ASN A 371 -6.74 21.05 -12.65
CA ASN A 371 -6.84 20.13 -13.80
C ASN A 371 -8.12 20.36 -14.63
N ASP A 372 -9.08 21.11 -14.09
CA ASP A 372 -10.34 21.38 -14.77
C ASP A 372 -10.94 22.71 -14.26
N GLU A 373 -10.75 23.77 -15.04
CA GLU A 373 -11.21 25.14 -14.71
C GLU A 373 -12.75 25.25 -14.65
N ARG A 374 -13.49 24.24 -15.12
CA ARG A 374 -14.95 24.20 -14.99
C ARG A 374 -15.41 23.90 -13.57
N ILE A 375 -14.52 23.33 -12.75
CA ILE A 375 -14.85 22.81 -11.43
C ILE A 375 -14.41 23.81 -10.35
N VAL A 376 -15.37 24.23 -9.53
CA VAL A 376 -15.13 25.12 -8.39
C VAL A 376 -15.78 24.54 -7.15
N VAL A 377 -15.04 24.50 -6.04
CA VAL A 377 -15.56 24.08 -4.74
C VAL A 377 -15.69 25.31 -3.85
N HIS A 378 -16.91 25.60 -3.40
CA HIS A 378 -17.18 26.67 -2.44
C HIS A 378 -17.42 26.10 -1.04
N GLN A 379 -16.98 26.84 -0.03
CA GLN A 379 -17.33 26.57 1.36
C GLN A 379 -18.00 27.77 2.00
N ARG A 380 -19.05 27.47 2.76
CA ARG A 380 -19.79 28.44 3.57
C ARG A 380 -20.16 27.81 4.91
N GLU A 381 -20.25 28.65 5.94
CA GLU A 381 -20.65 28.25 7.28
C GLU A 381 -22.06 28.79 7.58
N ASP A 382 -22.96 27.91 8.00
CA ASP A 382 -24.25 28.28 8.58
C ASP A 382 -24.10 28.36 10.09
N ARG A 383 -23.92 29.59 10.61
CA ARG A 383 -23.66 29.85 12.04
C ARG A 383 -24.87 29.56 12.91
N GLU A 384 -26.09 29.76 12.41
CA GLU A 384 -27.31 29.51 13.18
C GLU A 384 -27.49 28.01 13.43
N ARG A 385 -27.20 27.20 12.42
CA ARG A 385 -27.35 25.73 12.51
C ARG A 385 -26.07 25.00 12.89
N GLN A 386 -24.94 25.70 13.02
CA GLN A 386 -23.61 25.13 13.23
C GLN A 386 -23.28 24.05 12.19
N GLN A 387 -23.43 24.41 10.91
CA GLN A 387 -23.16 23.52 9.77
C GLN A 387 -22.08 24.09 8.87
N ALA A 388 -21.19 23.23 8.39
CA ALA A 388 -20.35 23.50 7.23
C ALA A 388 -21.09 23.04 5.97
N ILE A 389 -21.07 23.87 4.93
CA ILE A 389 -21.70 23.57 3.66
C ILE A 389 -20.64 23.66 2.57
N GLY A 390 -20.31 22.51 1.98
CA GLY A 390 -19.48 22.41 0.79
C GLY A 390 -20.36 22.35 -0.45
N THR A 391 -19.95 23.05 -1.51
CA THR A 391 -20.67 23.05 -2.78
C THR A 391 -19.69 22.78 -3.91
N LEU A 392 -19.90 21.70 -4.66
CA LEU A 392 -19.18 21.39 -5.88
C LEU A 392 -19.98 21.92 -7.07
N ALA A 393 -19.48 22.95 -7.73
CA ALA A 393 -20.05 23.52 -8.95
C ALA A 393 -19.23 23.08 -10.16
N ILE A 394 -19.90 22.58 -11.21
CA ILE A 394 -19.28 22.18 -12.49
C ILE A 394 -20.01 22.91 -13.62
N THR A 395 -19.30 23.78 -14.34
CA THR A 395 -19.89 24.61 -15.40
C THR A 395 -18.94 24.77 -16.60
N PRO A 396 -19.35 24.39 -17.83
CA PRO A 396 -20.57 23.65 -18.17
C PRO A 396 -20.42 22.14 -17.90
N LEU A 397 -21.53 21.46 -17.55
CA LEU A 397 -21.58 20.00 -17.43
C LEU A 397 -21.36 19.30 -18.79
N LYS A 398 -20.56 18.24 -18.78
CA LYS A 398 -20.34 17.31 -19.89
C LYS A 398 -20.90 15.94 -19.51
N THR A 399 -21.26 15.12 -20.50
CA THR A 399 -21.74 13.74 -20.27
C THR A 399 -20.73 12.88 -19.50
N THR A 400 -19.43 13.18 -19.63
CA THR A 400 -18.35 12.54 -18.86
C THR A 400 -18.31 12.91 -17.38
N ASP A 401 -19.02 13.96 -16.97
CA ASP A 401 -19.12 14.37 -15.57
C ASP A 401 -20.16 13.55 -14.80
N ASP A 402 -21.03 12.80 -15.49
CA ASP A 402 -21.97 11.86 -14.88
C ASP A 402 -21.25 10.89 -13.94
N GLY A 403 -21.87 10.61 -12.79
CA GLY A 403 -21.42 9.58 -11.86
C GLY A 403 -21.53 9.97 -10.39
N LEU A 404 -20.92 9.13 -9.55
CA LEU A 404 -20.89 9.29 -8.10
C LEU A 404 -19.73 10.17 -7.64
N TYR A 405 -20.06 11.09 -6.74
CA TYR A 405 -19.14 12.00 -6.08
C TYR A 405 -19.21 11.78 -4.58
N GLU A 406 -18.05 11.66 -3.95
CA GLU A 406 -17.91 11.54 -2.52
C GLU A 406 -17.66 12.92 -1.92
N CYS A 407 -18.50 13.30 -0.95
CA CYS A 407 -18.25 14.41 -0.05
C CYS A 407 -17.50 13.90 1.18
N ILE A 408 -16.44 14.60 1.57
CA ILE A 408 -15.56 14.25 2.68
C ILE A 408 -15.56 15.45 3.64
N ALA A 409 -16.11 15.26 4.83
CA ALA A 409 -16.12 16.27 5.90
C ALA A 409 -15.04 15.92 6.94
N ARG A 410 -14.09 16.83 7.17
CA ARG A 410 -12.93 16.61 8.05
C ARG A 410 -12.78 17.71 9.10
N ASN A 411 -12.57 17.33 10.36
CA ASN A 411 -12.07 18.22 11.40
C ASN A 411 -10.96 17.52 12.21
N LYS A 412 -10.46 18.16 13.28
CA LYS A 412 -9.40 17.59 14.13
C LYS A 412 -9.81 16.30 14.86
N GLY A 413 -11.10 15.98 14.96
CA GLY A 413 -11.61 14.73 15.56
C GLY A 413 -11.69 13.57 14.58
N GLY A 414 -11.57 13.82 13.27
CA GLY A 414 -11.59 12.77 12.25
C GLY A 414 -12.19 13.22 10.92
N ASN A 415 -12.60 12.23 10.12
CA ASN A 415 -13.29 12.45 8.85
C ASN A 415 -14.47 11.49 8.70
N VAL A 416 -15.45 11.89 7.90
CA VAL A 416 -16.59 11.05 7.48
C VAL A 416 -16.88 11.34 6.01
N THR A 417 -17.40 10.34 5.29
CA THR A 417 -17.73 10.47 3.87
C THR A 417 -19.19 10.11 3.58
N SER A 418 -19.72 10.67 2.50
CA SER A 418 -21.05 10.35 1.96
C SER A 418 -21.07 10.59 0.46
N ASN A 419 -21.95 9.88 -0.28
CA ASN A 419 -21.96 9.89 -1.74
C ASN A 419 -23.21 10.58 -2.30
N GLY A 420 -23.02 11.40 -3.33
CA GLY A 420 -24.06 12.02 -4.13
C GLY A 420 -23.85 11.76 -5.62
N HIS A 421 -24.93 11.54 -6.36
CA HIS A 421 -24.89 11.30 -7.79
C HIS A 421 -25.17 12.60 -8.56
N ILE A 422 -24.34 12.89 -9.56
CA ILE A 422 -24.65 13.88 -10.59
C ILE A 422 -25.09 13.11 -11.82
N THR A 423 -26.36 13.21 -12.19
CA THR A 423 -26.90 12.69 -13.44
C THR A 423 -26.87 13.79 -14.50
N VAL A 424 -26.16 13.56 -15.60
CA VAL A 424 -26.11 14.51 -16.71
C VAL A 424 -27.12 14.11 -17.77
N GLU A 425 -28.15 14.94 -17.97
CA GLU A 425 -29.22 14.69 -18.92
C GLU A 425 -28.85 15.23 -20.32
N PHE A 426 -29.14 14.48 -21.38
CA PHE A 426 -28.78 14.85 -22.76
C PHE A 426 -29.78 14.29 -23.78
N PRO A 427 -29.93 14.92 -24.96
CA PRO A 427 -30.85 14.46 -26.00
C PRO A 427 -30.42 13.11 -26.59
N PRO A 428 -31.33 12.38 -27.25
CA PRO A 428 -31.03 11.05 -27.77
C PRO A 428 -30.01 11.09 -28.91
N SER A 429 -29.16 10.07 -28.98
CA SER A 429 -28.24 9.87 -30.10
C SER A 429 -28.14 8.38 -30.47
N PHE A 430 -27.78 8.10 -31.72
CA PHE A 430 -27.60 6.74 -32.24
C PHE A 430 -26.12 6.42 -32.53
N ALA A 431 -25.19 7.05 -31.81
CA ALA A 431 -23.75 6.90 -32.07
C ALA A 431 -23.25 5.44 -32.02
N HIS A 432 -23.96 4.55 -31.32
CA HIS A 432 -23.58 3.16 -31.10
C HIS A 432 -24.52 2.15 -31.80
N THR A 433 -25.32 2.55 -32.80
CA THR A 433 -26.18 1.60 -33.53
C THR A 433 -25.43 0.91 -34.68
N PRO A 434 -25.35 -0.43 -34.70
CA PRO A 434 -24.51 -1.16 -35.66
C PRO A 434 -25.17 -1.41 -37.04
N MET A 435 -26.47 -1.15 -37.23
CA MET A 435 -27.22 -1.64 -38.38
C MET A 435 -27.79 -0.52 -39.25
N ASN A 436 -27.36 -0.47 -40.52
CA ASN A 436 -27.84 0.51 -41.51
C ASN A 436 -28.62 -0.15 -42.65
N ILE A 437 -28.32 -1.42 -42.93
CA ILE A 437 -28.95 -2.23 -43.98
C ILE A 437 -29.24 -3.62 -43.42
N SER A 438 -30.38 -4.18 -43.80
CA SER A 438 -30.75 -5.57 -43.51
C SER A 438 -31.43 -6.19 -44.72
N TRP A 439 -31.42 -7.52 -44.80
CA TRP A 439 -31.97 -8.28 -45.92
C TRP A 439 -32.91 -9.36 -45.45
N SER A 440 -34.01 -9.55 -46.17
CA SER A 440 -34.93 -10.68 -46.00
C SER A 440 -35.43 -11.17 -47.37
N TRP A 441 -35.82 -12.44 -47.44
CA TRP A 441 -36.34 -13.12 -48.63
C TRP A 441 -37.35 -14.18 -48.20
N ASP A 442 -38.20 -14.63 -49.14
CA ASP A 442 -39.11 -15.77 -48.93
C ASP A 442 -39.94 -15.64 -47.64
N HIS A 443 -40.47 -14.43 -47.40
CA HIS A 443 -41.28 -14.08 -46.22
C HIS A 443 -40.61 -14.35 -44.87
N ARG A 444 -39.27 -14.46 -44.82
CA ARG A 444 -38.55 -14.75 -43.58
C ARG A 444 -38.60 -13.57 -42.62
N PRO A 445 -38.99 -13.79 -41.35
CA PRO A 445 -38.96 -12.73 -40.36
C PRO A 445 -37.54 -12.20 -40.14
N VAL A 446 -37.41 -10.88 -40.01
CA VAL A 446 -36.15 -10.18 -39.73
C VAL A 446 -36.33 -9.19 -38.60
N ASN A 447 -35.35 -9.13 -37.70
CA ASN A 447 -35.39 -8.22 -36.55
C ASN A 447 -34.53 -6.99 -36.82
N LEU A 448 -35.13 -5.79 -36.81
CA LEU A 448 -34.42 -4.52 -36.93
C LEU A 448 -34.30 -3.89 -35.54
N THR A 449 -33.11 -3.43 -35.15
CA THR A 449 -32.86 -2.96 -33.78
C THR A 449 -32.21 -1.58 -33.78
N CYS A 450 -32.73 -0.70 -32.92
CA CYS A 450 -32.16 0.60 -32.60
C CYS A 450 -31.86 0.71 -31.10
N ILE A 451 -30.75 1.34 -30.76
CA ILE A 451 -30.32 1.61 -29.39
C ILE A 451 -30.02 3.10 -29.31
N ALA A 452 -30.84 3.86 -28.57
CA ALA A 452 -30.67 5.28 -28.39
C ALA A 452 -29.96 5.56 -27.06
N ASP A 453 -28.83 6.25 -27.11
CA ASP A 453 -28.13 6.74 -25.93
C ASP A 453 -28.71 8.09 -25.52
N SER A 454 -29.26 8.19 -24.31
CA SER A 454 -30.02 9.36 -23.85
C SER A 454 -30.28 9.30 -22.35
N ILE A 455 -30.28 10.45 -21.68
CA ILE A 455 -30.77 10.57 -20.30
C ILE A 455 -31.72 11.78 -20.21
N PRO A 456 -32.96 11.63 -19.71
CA PRO A 456 -33.65 10.38 -19.40
C PRO A 456 -33.83 9.49 -20.64
N ASN A 457 -34.13 8.20 -20.43
CA ASN A 457 -34.35 7.23 -21.50
C ASN A 457 -35.37 7.73 -22.53
N ALA A 458 -34.98 7.70 -23.80
CA ALA A 458 -35.82 8.09 -24.92
C ALA A 458 -36.90 7.04 -25.21
N THR A 459 -38.06 7.51 -25.63
CA THR A 459 -39.08 6.65 -26.24
C THR A 459 -38.76 6.48 -27.72
N ILE A 460 -38.70 5.24 -28.21
CA ILE A 460 -38.43 4.93 -29.62
C ILE A 460 -39.73 4.57 -30.33
N THR A 461 -39.95 5.18 -31.49
CA THR A 461 -41.08 4.91 -32.40
C THR A 461 -40.58 4.56 -33.79
N TRP A 462 -41.28 3.66 -34.48
CA TRP A 462 -40.87 3.15 -35.80
C TRP A 462 -41.72 3.71 -36.93
N TYR A 463 -41.06 4.01 -38.04
CA TYR A 463 -41.67 4.48 -39.29
C TYR A 463 -41.20 3.57 -40.42
N LEU A 464 -42.08 3.31 -41.40
CA LEU A 464 -41.75 2.66 -42.67
C LEU A 464 -42.04 3.65 -43.78
N ASN A 465 -41.01 3.99 -44.58
CA ASN A 465 -41.10 4.95 -45.68
C ASN A 465 -41.81 6.25 -45.23
N GLU A 466 -41.30 6.84 -44.14
CA GLU A 466 -41.80 8.08 -43.49
C GLU A 466 -43.19 8.00 -42.86
N ARG A 467 -43.87 6.85 -42.90
CA ARG A 467 -45.18 6.65 -42.26
C ARG A 467 -45.02 5.90 -40.95
N MET A 468 -45.64 6.43 -39.89
CA MET A 468 -45.60 5.79 -38.58
C MET A 468 -46.21 4.40 -38.65
N ILE A 469 -45.48 3.40 -38.15
CA ILE A 469 -45.97 2.03 -38.10
C ILE A 469 -47.04 1.93 -37.01
N GLN A 470 -48.26 1.59 -37.40
CA GLN A 470 -49.36 1.28 -36.48
C GLN A 470 -49.38 -0.23 -36.17
N ARG A 471 -50.29 -0.68 -35.28
CA ARG A 471 -50.44 -2.12 -35.01
C ARG A 471 -50.85 -2.85 -36.29
N ASP A 472 -49.99 -3.77 -36.72
CA ASP A 472 -50.19 -4.64 -37.87
C ASP A 472 -49.66 -6.04 -37.51
N PRO A 473 -50.31 -7.15 -37.91
CA PRO A 473 -49.81 -8.51 -37.65
C PRO A 473 -48.41 -8.82 -38.22
N ASN A 474 -47.94 -8.06 -39.21
CA ASN A 474 -46.62 -8.22 -39.83
C ASN A 474 -45.50 -7.51 -39.06
N PHE A 475 -45.84 -6.76 -38.00
CA PHE A 475 -44.89 -6.04 -37.15
C PHE A 475 -45.06 -6.40 -35.68
N PHE A 476 -43.98 -6.80 -35.02
CA PHE A 476 -43.94 -6.93 -33.56
C PHE A 476 -42.83 -6.07 -32.99
N ILE A 477 -43.20 -5.05 -32.20
CA ILE A 477 -42.24 -4.13 -31.59
C ILE A 477 -41.98 -4.55 -30.14
N TYR A 478 -40.71 -4.72 -29.81
CA TYR A 478 -40.20 -5.05 -28.49
C TYR A 478 -39.37 -3.87 -27.97
N ASN A 479 -39.81 -3.25 -26.88
CA ASN A 479 -39.10 -2.15 -26.23
C ASN A 479 -38.45 -2.63 -24.94
N LYS A 480 -37.16 -2.36 -24.76
CA LYS A 480 -36.40 -2.75 -23.56
C LYS A 480 -35.37 -1.66 -23.21
N GLY A 481 -35.75 -0.75 -22.31
CA GLY A 481 -34.88 0.34 -21.85
C GLY A 481 -34.46 1.25 -23.02
N PRO A 482 -33.15 1.45 -23.28
CA PRO A 482 -32.67 2.28 -24.40
C PRO A 482 -32.78 1.61 -25.77
N GLN A 483 -33.16 0.32 -25.82
CA GLN A 483 -33.26 -0.47 -27.04
C GLN A 483 -34.71 -0.67 -27.47
N SER A 484 -34.96 -0.57 -28.78
CA SER A 484 -36.19 -1.02 -29.42
C SER A 484 -35.87 -1.90 -30.61
N SER A 485 -36.61 -3.00 -30.75
CA SER A 485 -36.47 -3.98 -31.81
C SER A 485 -37.82 -4.21 -32.48
N ILE A 486 -37.88 -4.18 -33.81
CA ILE A 486 -39.07 -4.51 -34.60
C ILE A 486 -38.82 -5.79 -35.40
N LEU A 487 -39.62 -6.81 -35.13
CA LEU A 487 -39.68 -8.02 -35.96
C LEU A 487 -40.63 -7.75 -37.12
N VAL A 488 -40.10 -7.87 -38.35
CA VAL A 488 -40.81 -7.66 -39.61
C VAL A 488 -40.92 -8.99 -40.33
N THR A 489 -42.14 -9.37 -40.73
CA THR A 489 -42.38 -10.51 -41.63
C THR A 489 -42.83 -9.98 -42.99
N PRO A 490 -41.93 -9.85 -43.99
CA PRO A 490 -42.26 -9.21 -45.25
C PRO A 490 -43.08 -10.14 -46.15
N THR A 491 -44.40 -10.10 -45.98
CA THR A 491 -45.35 -10.90 -46.79
C THR A 491 -45.61 -10.31 -48.19
N ASP A 492 -45.20 -9.06 -48.42
CA ASP A 492 -45.41 -8.27 -49.64
C ASP A 492 -44.25 -7.28 -49.84
N THR A 493 -43.98 -6.92 -51.10
CA THR A 493 -42.97 -5.91 -51.49
C THR A 493 -43.05 -4.57 -50.71
N LYS A 494 -44.24 -4.16 -50.28
CA LYS A 494 -44.46 -2.91 -49.52
C LYS A 494 -43.77 -2.87 -48.14
N PHE A 495 -43.38 -4.03 -47.60
CA PHE A 495 -42.67 -4.14 -46.32
C PHE A 495 -41.15 -3.95 -46.47
N TYR A 496 -40.63 -3.91 -47.69
CA TYR A 496 -39.25 -3.50 -47.96
C TYR A 496 -39.18 -1.98 -48.10
N GLY A 497 -38.09 -1.37 -47.63
CA GLY A 497 -37.97 0.09 -47.61
C GLY A 497 -37.12 0.62 -46.46
N ALA A 498 -37.24 1.92 -46.21
CA ALA A 498 -36.53 2.60 -45.13
C ALA A 498 -37.34 2.50 -43.84
N TYR A 499 -36.78 1.82 -42.84
CA TYR A 499 -37.29 1.78 -41.48
C TYR A 499 -36.57 2.84 -40.65
N THR A 500 -37.28 3.88 -40.23
CA THR A 500 -36.73 4.95 -39.40
C THR A 500 -37.14 4.72 -37.95
N CYS A 501 -36.18 4.65 -37.04
CA CYS A 501 -36.46 4.73 -35.61
C CYS A 501 -36.24 6.18 -35.13
N LEU A 502 -37.29 6.75 -34.53
CA LEU A 502 -37.29 8.09 -33.95
C LEU A 502 -37.25 7.96 -32.43
N ALA A 503 -36.14 8.36 -31.81
CA ALA A 503 -35.96 8.43 -30.37
C ALA A 503 -36.26 9.83 -29.87
N ARG A 504 -37.08 9.98 -28.82
CA ARG A 504 -37.44 11.26 -28.21
C ARG A 504 -37.36 11.22 -26.69
N ASN A 505 -36.73 12.22 -26.08
CA ASN A 505 -36.82 12.53 -24.66
C ASN A 505 -37.16 14.01 -24.45
N ILE A 506 -37.11 14.51 -23.21
CA ILE A 506 -37.43 15.91 -22.88
C ILE A 506 -36.43 16.92 -23.46
N HIS A 507 -35.23 16.47 -23.84
CA HIS A 507 -34.13 17.33 -24.31
C HIS A 507 -34.01 17.36 -25.84
N GLY A 508 -34.66 16.44 -26.55
CA GLY A 508 -34.66 16.46 -28.01
C GLY A 508 -35.08 15.15 -28.66
N GLU A 509 -34.77 15.05 -29.95
CA GLU A 509 -35.05 13.89 -30.77
C GLU A 509 -33.88 13.54 -31.69
N ALA A 510 -33.75 12.26 -32.04
CA ALA A 510 -32.83 11.78 -33.06
C ALA A 510 -33.51 10.73 -33.94
N ARG A 511 -33.00 10.56 -35.15
CA ARG A 511 -33.48 9.59 -36.15
C ARG A 511 -32.33 8.71 -36.62
N HIS A 512 -32.62 7.43 -36.84
CA HIS A 512 -31.71 6.50 -37.48
C HIS A 512 -32.47 5.64 -38.48
N ASP A 513 -31.89 5.47 -39.67
CA ASP A 513 -32.51 4.77 -40.79
C ASP A 513 -31.87 3.40 -41.00
N ILE A 514 -32.72 2.38 -41.10
CA ILE A 514 -32.35 1.00 -41.43
C ILE A 514 -33.07 0.63 -42.72
N ARG A 515 -32.31 0.35 -43.78
CA ARG A 515 -32.90 -0.06 -45.06
C ARG A 515 -33.09 -1.57 -45.11
N LEU A 516 -34.34 -2.03 -45.16
CA LEU A 516 -34.67 -3.44 -45.39
C LEU A 516 -34.81 -3.69 -46.89
N MET A 517 -33.93 -4.54 -47.42
CA MET A 517 -33.89 -4.91 -48.85
C MET A 517 -34.37 -6.34 -49.06
N GLU A 518 -35.02 -6.58 -50.19
CA GLU A 518 -35.34 -7.93 -50.65
C GLU A 518 -34.08 -8.58 -51.21
N ALA A 519 -33.75 -9.77 -50.72
CA ALA A 519 -32.65 -10.55 -51.26
C ALA A 519 -33.16 -11.50 -52.35
N HIS A 520 -32.37 -11.65 -53.41
CA HIS A 520 -32.66 -12.49 -54.56
C HIS A 520 -31.57 -13.55 -54.77
N HIS A 521 -31.84 -14.51 -55.67
CA HIS A 521 -30.82 -15.42 -56.17
C HIS A 521 -29.68 -14.64 -56.84
N PRO A 522 -28.43 -15.14 -56.83
CA PRO A 522 -27.34 -14.50 -57.55
C PRO A 522 -27.63 -14.49 -59.06
N GLN A 523 -27.03 -13.55 -59.77
CA GLN A 523 -27.07 -13.59 -61.23
C GLN A 523 -26.19 -14.73 -61.80
N GLU A 524 -26.37 -15.03 -63.08
CA GLU A 524 -25.55 -16.02 -63.80
C GLU A 524 -24.05 -15.68 -63.71
N VAL A 525 -23.21 -16.71 -63.57
CA VAL A 525 -21.76 -16.58 -63.55
C VAL A 525 -21.28 -16.00 -64.89
N GLN A 526 -20.56 -14.87 -64.86
CA GLN A 526 -20.28 -14.10 -66.07
C GLN A 526 -19.35 -14.83 -67.05
N GLN A 527 -18.32 -15.49 -66.53
CA GLN A 527 -17.38 -16.26 -67.36
C GLN A 527 -16.70 -17.34 -66.52
N ALA A 528 -16.49 -18.51 -67.12
CA ALA A 528 -15.58 -19.51 -66.61
C ALA A 528 -14.44 -19.69 -67.63
N LYS A 529 -13.19 -19.65 -67.17
CA LYS A 529 -12.01 -20.04 -67.95
C LYS A 529 -11.51 -21.37 -67.40
N PHE A 530 -11.02 -22.23 -68.28
CA PHE A 530 -10.49 -23.53 -67.86
C PHE A 530 -9.08 -23.75 -68.40
N GLU A 531 -8.32 -24.53 -67.66
CA GLU A 531 -7.04 -25.06 -68.06
C GLU A 531 -7.09 -26.58 -67.86
N VAL A 532 -6.87 -27.34 -68.93
CA VAL A 532 -6.63 -28.77 -68.81
C VAL A 532 -5.23 -28.94 -68.23
N ILE A 533 -5.13 -29.58 -67.07
CA ILE A 533 -3.83 -29.78 -66.44
C ILE A 533 -3.13 -30.94 -67.16
N THR A 534 -2.11 -30.63 -67.95
CA THR A 534 -1.21 -31.59 -68.59
C THR A 534 0.22 -31.36 -68.09
N GLY A 535 0.96 -32.46 -67.86
CA GLY A 535 2.42 -32.51 -67.70
C GLY A 535 3.12 -31.29 -67.06
N LYS A 536 2.58 -30.80 -65.93
CA LYS A 536 3.22 -29.77 -65.11
C LYS A 536 3.26 -30.23 -63.67
N HIS A 537 4.43 -30.12 -63.03
CA HIS A 537 4.54 -29.95 -61.59
C HIS A 537 3.87 -28.61 -61.22
N SER A 538 2.54 -28.54 -61.27
CA SER A 538 1.80 -27.48 -60.61
C SER A 538 1.79 -27.81 -59.13
N GLN A 539 2.65 -27.14 -58.36
CA GLN A 539 2.43 -26.99 -56.93
C GLN A 539 1.09 -26.26 -56.76
N ILE A 540 0.00 -27.02 -56.58
CA ILE A 540 -1.28 -26.46 -56.20
C ILE A 540 -1.25 -26.38 -54.68
N TYR A 541 -1.02 -25.18 -54.16
CA TYR A 541 -1.20 -24.90 -52.75
C TYR A 541 -2.70 -24.97 -52.43
N LEU A 542 -3.14 -26.07 -51.81
CA LEU A 542 -4.46 -26.13 -51.18
C LEU A 542 -4.37 -25.40 -49.84
N LEU A 543 -4.81 -24.14 -49.81
CA LEU A 543 -5.04 -23.43 -48.56
C LEU A 543 -6.34 -23.99 -47.94
N ARG A 544 -6.21 -24.77 -46.87
CA ARG A 544 -7.35 -25.19 -46.06
C ARG A 544 -7.36 -24.37 -44.78
N THR A 545 -8.17 -23.33 -44.73
CA THR A 545 -8.48 -22.66 -43.47
C THR A 545 -9.53 -23.49 -42.73
N SER A 546 -9.09 -24.23 -41.71
CA SER A 546 -10.02 -24.81 -40.74
C SER A 546 -10.29 -23.76 -39.66
N ASN A 547 -11.47 -23.16 -39.69
CA ASN A 547 -11.98 -22.37 -38.58
C ASN A 547 -12.29 -23.29 -37.40
N TYR A 548 -11.41 -23.34 -36.40
CA TYR A 548 -11.81 -23.59 -35.02
C TYR A 548 -10.97 -22.71 -34.08
N LEU A 549 -11.70 -22.16 -33.10
CA LEU A 549 -11.31 -21.08 -32.20
C LEU A 549 -9.86 -21.11 -31.67
N GLN A 550 -9.27 -19.92 -31.69
CA GLN A 550 -8.18 -19.43 -30.84
C GLN A 550 -6.83 -20.17 -30.93
N ILE A 551 -5.80 -19.35 -31.17
CA ILE A 551 -4.35 -19.61 -31.06
C ILE A 551 -3.66 -19.99 -32.39
N SER A 552 -2.87 -19.02 -32.88
CA SER A 552 -1.79 -19.10 -33.87
C SER A 552 -2.13 -19.64 -35.27
N ILE A 553 -2.02 -18.74 -36.26
CA ILE A 553 -1.99 -19.04 -37.69
C ILE A 553 -0.80 -19.96 -37.98
N TYR A 554 -1.03 -21.27 -37.98
CA TYR A 554 -0.14 -22.22 -38.63
C TYR A 554 -0.81 -22.64 -39.95
N ILE A 555 -0.36 -22.02 -41.04
CA ILE A 555 -0.64 -22.51 -42.38
C ILE A 555 0.10 -23.85 -42.52
N VAL A 556 -0.60 -24.96 -42.30
CA VAL A 556 -0.06 -26.28 -42.59
C VAL A 556 -0.18 -26.47 -44.11
N LEU A 557 0.89 -26.13 -44.82
CA LEU A 557 1.09 -26.44 -46.24
C LEU A 557 1.19 -27.96 -46.39
N TYR A 558 0.06 -28.62 -46.57
CA TYR A 558 0.03 -30.02 -46.95
C TYR A 558 0.35 -30.11 -48.44
N VAL A 559 1.64 -30.30 -48.76
CA VAL A 559 2.07 -30.58 -50.14
C VAL A 559 1.70 -32.05 -50.43
N ILE A 560 0.46 -32.28 -50.86
CA ILE A 560 0.09 -33.56 -51.47
C ILE A 560 0.64 -33.52 -52.89
N TYR A 561 1.67 -34.33 -53.16
CA TYR A 561 2.12 -34.61 -54.52
C TYR A 561 1.04 -35.44 -55.22
N LEU A 562 0.02 -34.78 -55.76
CA LEU A 562 -0.95 -35.40 -56.67
C LEU A 562 -0.31 -35.48 -58.06
N PHE A 563 -0.20 -36.70 -58.59
CA PHE A 563 0.19 -36.93 -59.98
C PHE A 563 -0.94 -36.41 -60.88
N PHE A 564 -0.86 -35.15 -61.32
CA PHE A 564 -1.83 -34.59 -62.26
C PHE A 564 -1.52 -35.08 -63.67
N VAL A 565 -2.16 -36.19 -64.02
CA VAL A 565 -2.19 -36.76 -65.37
C VAL A 565 -3.29 -36.09 -66.20
N ALA A 566 -3.31 -36.34 -67.52
CA ALA A 566 -4.26 -35.90 -68.57
C ALA A 566 -5.78 -36.13 -68.32
N THR A 567 -6.25 -36.02 -67.08
CA THR A 567 -7.58 -36.36 -66.56
C THR A 567 -8.15 -35.27 -65.64
N THR A 568 -7.54 -34.08 -65.59
CA THR A 568 -7.91 -33.01 -64.64
C THR A 568 -8.12 -31.67 -65.34
N VAL A 569 -9.16 -30.93 -64.93
CA VAL A 569 -9.44 -29.56 -65.40
C VAL A 569 -9.58 -28.62 -64.21
N LYS A 570 -8.90 -27.48 -64.27
CA LYS A 570 -9.02 -26.39 -63.31
C LYS A 570 -9.80 -25.24 -63.92
N PHE A 571 -10.70 -24.65 -63.13
CA PHE A 571 -11.52 -23.52 -63.53
C PHE A 571 -11.15 -22.25 -62.76
N ASN A 572 -11.37 -21.10 -63.39
CA ASN A 572 -11.36 -19.78 -62.76
C ASN A 572 -12.65 -19.05 -63.17
N PHE A 573 -13.35 -18.48 -62.19
CA PHE A 573 -14.63 -17.79 -62.42
C PHE A 573 -14.46 -16.27 -62.40
N VAL A 574 -15.25 -15.60 -63.23
CA VAL A 574 -15.62 -14.19 -63.04
C VAL A 574 -16.97 -14.20 -62.33
N GLU A 575 -17.00 -13.63 -61.12
CA GLU A 575 -18.17 -13.63 -60.26
C GLU A 575 -19.40 -13.00 -60.95
N PRO A 576 -20.63 -13.39 -60.55
CA PRO A 576 -21.85 -12.71 -60.97
C PRO A 576 -21.77 -11.19 -60.77
N ARG A 577 -22.44 -10.41 -61.65
CA ARG A 577 -22.48 -8.94 -61.50
C ARG A 577 -23.13 -8.48 -60.20
N THR A 578 -24.06 -9.28 -59.70
CA THR A 578 -24.73 -9.07 -58.41
C THR A 578 -24.90 -10.41 -57.72
N ASP A 579 -24.63 -10.45 -56.42
CA ASP A 579 -24.86 -11.61 -55.54
C ASP A 579 -26.32 -11.73 -55.08
N GLY A 580 -27.20 -10.81 -55.51
CA GLY A 580 -28.60 -10.75 -55.11
C GLY A 580 -28.81 -10.14 -53.72
N GLY A 581 -27.83 -9.42 -53.16
CA GLY A 581 -27.91 -8.79 -51.84
C GLY A 581 -27.52 -9.71 -50.69
N ARG A 582 -27.08 -10.94 -50.97
CA ARG A 582 -26.50 -11.87 -49.99
C ARG A 582 -25.20 -12.45 -50.56
N PRO A 583 -24.15 -12.55 -49.75
CA PRO A 583 -22.85 -13.01 -50.22
C PRO A 583 -22.92 -14.40 -50.84
N ILE A 584 -22.16 -14.60 -51.91
CA ILE A 584 -21.99 -15.91 -52.54
C ILE A 584 -21.26 -16.83 -51.56
N LYS A 585 -21.84 -18.00 -51.32
CA LYS A 585 -21.30 -19.03 -50.42
C LYS A 585 -20.54 -20.12 -51.17
N ALA A 586 -20.95 -20.41 -52.40
CA ALA A 586 -20.36 -21.49 -53.18
C ALA A 586 -20.59 -21.32 -54.68
N TYR A 587 -19.75 -22.00 -55.47
CA TYR A 587 -19.95 -22.25 -56.89
C TYR A 587 -20.24 -23.73 -57.11
N VAL A 588 -21.16 -24.04 -58.02
CA VAL A 588 -21.55 -25.40 -58.39
C VAL A 588 -21.25 -25.62 -59.86
N ALA A 589 -20.43 -26.61 -60.17
CA ALA A 589 -20.28 -27.15 -61.51
C ALA A 589 -21.20 -28.35 -61.70
N GLN A 590 -21.78 -28.43 -62.88
CA GLN A 590 -22.41 -29.63 -63.40
C GLN A 590 -21.70 -30.06 -64.69
N TYR A 591 -21.33 -31.33 -64.81
CA TYR A 591 -20.54 -31.81 -65.93
C TYR A 591 -20.94 -33.21 -66.40
N LYS A 592 -20.83 -33.43 -67.71
CA LYS A 592 -21.27 -34.66 -68.38
C LYS A 592 -20.38 -35.00 -69.57
N LEU A 593 -20.40 -36.25 -70.01
CA LEU A 593 -19.81 -36.64 -71.28
C LEU A 593 -20.64 -36.08 -72.46
N GLU A 594 -20.00 -35.98 -73.63
CA GLU A 594 -20.62 -35.52 -74.89
C GLU A 594 -21.95 -36.24 -75.17
N ASN A 595 -21.97 -37.56 -74.98
CA ASN A 595 -23.09 -38.45 -75.29
C ASN A 595 -24.16 -38.54 -74.18
N GLN A 596 -23.99 -37.85 -73.05
CA GLN A 596 -24.93 -37.85 -71.92
C GLN A 596 -25.85 -36.62 -71.95
N ASN A 597 -26.98 -36.69 -71.26
CA ASN A 597 -27.86 -35.53 -71.03
C ASN A 597 -27.58 -34.85 -69.68
N TRP A 598 -28.01 -33.60 -69.52
CA TRP A 598 -27.82 -32.85 -68.25
C TRP A 598 -28.44 -33.50 -67.00
N PRO A 599 -29.56 -34.25 -67.05
CA PRO A 599 -30.05 -34.99 -65.89
C PRO A 599 -29.12 -36.12 -65.41
N GLU A 600 -28.23 -36.62 -66.28
CA GLU A 600 -27.22 -37.64 -65.98
C GLU A 600 -25.88 -37.03 -65.56
N ALA A 601 -25.79 -35.69 -65.54
CA ALA A 601 -24.56 -34.97 -65.25
C ALA A 601 -24.20 -35.03 -63.76
N GLN A 602 -22.90 -35.10 -63.50
CA GLN A 602 -22.35 -35.08 -62.15
C GLN A 602 -22.28 -33.63 -61.64
N ASN A 603 -22.43 -33.45 -60.33
CA ASN A 603 -22.36 -32.13 -59.68
C ASN A 603 -21.15 -32.04 -58.74
N LYS A 604 -20.48 -30.90 -58.74
CA LYS A 604 -19.40 -30.56 -57.81
C LYS A 604 -19.64 -29.17 -57.24
N THR A 605 -19.70 -29.07 -55.91
CA THR A 605 -19.84 -27.80 -55.20
C THR A 605 -18.53 -27.41 -54.55
N TRP A 606 -18.13 -26.16 -54.68
CA TRP A 606 -16.94 -25.59 -54.07
C TRP A 606 -17.30 -24.35 -53.26
N PRO A 607 -16.78 -24.19 -52.03
CA PRO A 607 -16.83 -22.90 -51.34
C PRO A 607 -16.01 -21.86 -52.10
N VAL A 608 -16.29 -20.57 -51.88
CA VAL A 608 -15.65 -19.44 -52.60
C VAL A 608 -14.11 -19.38 -52.45
N ASP A 609 -13.55 -19.98 -51.40
CA ASP A 609 -12.10 -20.00 -51.14
C ASP A 609 -11.39 -21.28 -51.61
N ALA A 610 -12.10 -22.19 -52.30
CA ALA A 610 -11.52 -23.46 -52.76
C ALA A 610 -10.88 -23.36 -54.15
N ALA A 611 -9.97 -24.30 -54.44
CA ALA A 611 -9.52 -24.55 -55.80
C ALA A 611 -10.63 -25.25 -56.61
N TYR A 612 -11.07 -24.62 -57.70
CA TYR A 612 -12.15 -25.11 -58.55
C TYR A 612 -11.64 -26.17 -59.55
N ILE A 613 -11.47 -27.41 -59.06
CA ILE A 613 -10.86 -28.50 -59.82
C ILE A 613 -11.84 -29.67 -59.97
N ILE A 614 -11.87 -30.25 -61.17
CA ILE A 614 -12.53 -31.54 -61.47
C ILE A 614 -11.46 -32.53 -61.92
N GLU A 615 -11.38 -33.66 -61.23
CA GLU A 615 -10.35 -34.70 -61.38
C GLU A 615 -10.96 -36.01 -61.91
N HIS A 616 -10.10 -36.96 -62.28
CA HIS A 616 -10.47 -38.31 -62.73
C HIS A 616 -11.35 -38.38 -63.99
N LEU A 617 -11.19 -37.42 -64.89
CA LEU A 617 -11.86 -37.40 -66.20
C LEU A 617 -11.27 -38.45 -67.14
N ILE A 618 -12.08 -38.97 -68.06
CA ILE A 618 -11.66 -40.02 -68.99
C ILE A 618 -10.77 -39.41 -70.11
N PRO A 619 -9.56 -39.94 -70.37
CA PRO A 619 -8.72 -39.50 -71.49
C PRO A 619 -9.44 -39.63 -72.84
N GLN A 620 -9.18 -38.72 -73.77
CA GLN A 620 -9.83 -38.64 -75.10
C GLN A 620 -11.35 -38.43 -75.11
N ALA A 621 -12.01 -38.36 -73.94
CA ALA A 621 -13.41 -38.05 -73.87
C ALA A 621 -13.65 -36.53 -73.90
N THR A 622 -14.73 -36.11 -74.55
CA THR A 622 -15.21 -34.73 -74.49
C THR A 622 -16.22 -34.57 -73.36
N TYR A 623 -15.97 -33.58 -72.50
CA TYR A 623 -16.87 -33.21 -71.40
C TYR A 623 -17.49 -31.84 -71.65
N HIS A 624 -18.75 -31.69 -71.27
CA HIS A 624 -19.45 -30.42 -71.15
C HIS A 624 -19.58 -30.02 -69.67
N PHE A 625 -19.38 -28.74 -69.37
CA PHE A 625 -19.40 -28.15 -68.02
C PHE A 625 -20.31 -26.92 -68.01
N ARG A 626 -21.19 -26.78 -67.01
CA ARG A 626 -21.95 -25.55 -66.74
C ARG A 626 -21.90 -25.21 -65.26
N PHE A 627 -22.06 -23.94 -64.93
CA PHE A 627 -21.79 -23.43 -63.57
C PHE A 627 -22.93 -22.59 -63.01
N SER A 628 -23.12 -22.61 -61.70
CA SER A 628 -24.09 -21.79 -60.97
C SER A 628 -23.46 -21.26 -59.69
N ALA A 629 -23.81 -20.04 -59.28
CA ALA A 629 -23.41 -19.46 -58.00
C ALA A 629 -24.53 -19.67 -56.97
N LEU A 630 -24.17 -19.85 -55.69
CA LEU A 630 -25.11 -20.12 -54.60
C LEU A 630 -24.93 -19.08 -53.49
N ASN A 631 -26.00 -18.37 -53.13
CA ASN A 631 -26.07 -17.56 -51.90
C ASN A 631 -27.08 -18.18 -50.90
N GLU A 632 -27.49 -17.43 -49.87
CA GLU A 632 -28.50 -17.91 -48.90
C GLU A 632 -29.94 -18.03 -49.43
N VAL A 633 -30.23 -17.35 -50.54
CA VAL A 633 -31.53 -17.41 -51.22
C VAL A 633 -31.59 -18.66 -52.09
N GLY A 634 -30.53 -18.93 -52.86
CA GLY A 634 -30.42 -20.16 -53.64
C GLY A 634 -29.46 -20.04 -54.82
N TYR A 635 -29.65 -20.92 -55.80
CA TYR A 635 -28.79 -21.02 -56.99
C TYR A 635 -29.10 -19.94 -58.02
N SER A 636 -28.07 -19.46 -58.72
CA SER A 636 -28.20 -18.67 -59.93
C SER A 636 -28.65 -19.54 -61.11
N PRO A 637 -29.15 -18.94 -62.20
CA PRO A 637 -29.23 -19.62 -63.48
C PRO A 637 -27.88 -20.25 -63.89
N TRP A 638 -27.94 -21.36 -64.62
CA TRP A 638 -26.74 -22.04 -65.14
C TRP A 638 -26.09 -21.23 -66.24
N ALA A 639 -24.78 -21.03 -66.13
CA ALA A 639 -23.96 -20.42 -67.16
C ALA A 639 -23.97 -21.23 -68.47
N ALA A 640 -23.73 -20.54 -69.60
CA ALA A 640 -23.53 -21.19 -70.89
C ALA A 640 -22.47 -22.32 -70.78
N PRO A 641 -22.74 -23.51 -71.33
CA PRO A 641 -21.85 -24.65 -71.14
C PRO A 641 -20.54 -24.49 -71.92
N LEU A 642 -19.44 -24.86 -71.28
CA LEU A 642 -18.12 -24.99 -71.87
C LEU A 642 -17.86 -26.46 -72.20
N HIS A 643 -17.02 -26.76 -73.20
CA HIS A 643 -16.61 -28.13 -73.48
C HIS A 643 -15.10 -28.23 -73.75
N THR A 644 -14.52 -29.37 -73.41
CA THR A 644 -13.13 -29.70 -73.75
C THR A 644 -12.95 -31.20 -73.91
N THR A 645 -12.04 -31.59 -74.81
CA THR A 645 -11.61 -32.98 -74.99
C THR A 645 -10.33 -33.23 -74.20
N MET A 646 -10.29 -34.31 -73.42
CA MET A 646 -9.11 -34.66 -72.64
C MET A 646 -7.97 -35.19 -73.55
N PRO A 647 -6.69 -34.86 -73.29
CA PRO A 647 -5.59 -35.20 -74.18
C PRO A 647 -5.32 -36.71 -74.25
N ARG A 648 -4.69 -37.15 -75.36
CA ARG A 648 -4.18 -38.52 -75.54
C ARG A 648 -2.77 -38.62 -74.96
N ARG A 649 -2.47 -39.71 -74.24
CA ARG A 649 -1.12 -40.01 -73.72
C ARG A 649 -0.21 -40.58 -74.83
N SER A 650 0.91 -39.92 -75.16
CA SER A 650 1.95 -40.43 -76.09
C SER A 650 3.34 -39.82 -75.84
N ASN A 651 4.38 -40.25 -76.59
CA ASN A 651 5.71 -39.60 -76.58
C ASN A 651 5.58 -38.09 -76.87
N PRO A 652 6.52 -37.24 -76.43
CA PRO A 652 6.48 -35.80 -76.69
C PRO A 652 6.58 -35.49 -78.18
N GLU A 653 6.09 -34.32 -78.60
CA GLU A 653 6.32 -33.83 -79.96
C GLU A 653 7.80 -33.45 -80.21
N GLU A 654 8.18 -33.29 -81.48
CA GLU A 654 9.54 -32.89 -81.88
C GLU A 654 9.93 -31.51 -81.32
N PRO A 655 11.08 -31.37 -80.63
CA PRO A 655 11.61 -30.07 -80.23
C PRO A 655 11.88 -29.19 -81.45
N THR A 656 11.25 -28.02 -81.51
CA THR A 656 11.46 -27.09 -82.62
C THR A 656 12.71 -26.24 -82.35
N ILE A 657 13.80 -26.50 -83.06
CA ILE A 657 15.04 -25.71 -82.98
C ILE A 657 14.82 -24.33 -83.64
N LEU A 658 15.22 -23.27 -82.95
CA LEU A 658 14.98 -21.87 -83.33
C LEU A 658 16.20 -21.21 -83.99
N ASN A 659 17.37 -21.84 -83.96
CA ASN A 659 18.55 -21.33 -84.64
C ASN A 659 18.36 -21.31 -86.16
N LEU A 660 18.64 -20.18 -86.80
CA LEU A 660 18.44 -19.99 -88.24
C LEU A 660 19.66 -20.44 -89.02
N ALA A 661 19.45 -21.34 -89.99
CA ALA A 661 20.46 -21.66 -90.99
C ALA A 661 20.58 -20.53 -92.03
N THR A 662 21.80 -20.15 -92.40
CA THR A 662 22.04 -19.06 -93.36
C THR A 662 21.96 -19.58 -94.82
N PRO A 663 21.13 -18.98 -95.68
CA PRO A 663 21.21 -19.22 -97.13
C PRO A 663 22.45 -18.53 -97.71
N PRO A 664 23.16 -19.14 -98.69
CA PRO A 664 22.84 -20.36 -99.43
C PRO A 664 23.32 -21.67 -98.78
N ASN A 665 23.91 -21.59 -97.58
CA ASN A 665 24.76 -22.65 -97.01
C ASN A 665 24.02 -23.69 -96.14
N ARG A 666 22.73 -23.53 -95.84
CA ARG A 666 21.88 -24.51 -95.10
C ARG A 666 22.42 -24.98 -93.73
N PHE A 667 23.37 -24.25 -93.14
CA PHE A 667 23.81 -24.42 -91.75
C PHE A 667 23.75 -23.08 -91.02
N ALA A 668 23.58 -23.09 -89.69
CA ALA A 668 23.69 -21.90 -88.86
C ALA A 668 25.16 -21.51 -88.68
N GLU A 669 25.45 -20.23 -88.45
CA GLU A 669 26.82 -19.78 -88.18
C GLU A 669 26.92 -19.31 -86.73
N SER A 670 27.95 -19.78 -86.02
CA SER A 670 28.34 -19.18 -84.77
C SER A 670 29.20 -17.96 -85.04
N SER A 671 28.99 -16.89 -84.27
CA SER A 671 29.91 -15.74 -84.25
C SER A 671 31.24 -16.05 -83.54
N TYR A 672 31.33 -17.18 -82.84
CA TYR A 672 32.50 -17.60 -82.06
C TYR A 672 33.20 -18.81 -82.68
N GLY A 673 34.51 -18.92 -82.50
CA GLY A 673 35.31 -20.05 -82.97
C GLY A 673 35.13 -21.32 -82.14
N ASP A 674 34.72 -21.20 -80.88
CA ASP A 674 34.75 -22.27 -79.89
C ASP A 674 33.41 -22.49 -79.15
N ARG A 675 32.36 -21.75 -79.52
CA ARG A 675 31.07 -21.77 -78.81
C ARG A 675 29.89 -21.73 -79.78
N PHE A 676 28.77 -22.35 -79.43
CA PHE A 676 27.47 -22.19 -80.11
C PHE A 676 26.30 -22.37 -79.14
N GLU A 677 25.35 -21.44 -79.12
CA GLU A 677 24.15 -21.57 -78.29
C GLU A 677 22.98 -22.11 -79.13
N ILE A 678 22.51 -23.33 -78.82
CA ILE A 678 21.29 -23.87 -79.38
C ILE A 678 20.07 -23.40 -78.58
N ARG A 679 18.99 -23.02 -79.26
CA ARG A 679 17.70 -22.59 -78.67
C ARG A 679 16.55 -23.37 -79.31
N TRP A 680 15.55 -23.75 -78.52
CA TRP A 680 14.38 -24.49 -78.99
C TRP A 680 13.09 -24.08 -78.27
N LYS A 681 11.94 -24.39 -78.88
CA LYS A 681 10.63 -24.29 -78.22
C LYS A 681 10.31 -25.62 -77.51
N LYS A 682 9.84 -25.55 -76.25
CA LYS A 682 9.33 -26.72 -75.51
C LYS A 682 8.20 -27.40 -76.30
N PRO A 683 8.28 -28.70 -76.62
CA PRO A 683 7.25 -29.40 -77.36
C PRO A 683 6.04 -29.71 -76.47
N ALA A 684 4.90 -30.06 -77.09
CA ALA A 684 3.76 -30.57 -76.35
C ALA A 684 4.12 -31.89 -75.65
N ASP A 685 3.71 -32.01 -74.39
CA ASP A 685 3.96 -33.18 -73.53
C ASP A 685 3.10 -34.40 -73.90
N ASN A 686 2.08 -34.18 -74.73
CA ASN A 686 1.08 -35.17 -75.11
C ASN A 686 0.52 -35.95 -73.91
N GLY A 687 0.19 -35.24 -72.83
CA GLY A 687 -0.49 -35.80 -71.67
C GLY A 687 0.38 -36.54 -70.66
N GLU A 688 1.70 -36.62 -70.88
CA GLU A 688 2.68 -37.19 -69.95
C GLU A 688 3.90 -36.27 -69.80
N TYR A 689 4.32 -36.01 -68.57
CA TYR A 689 5.34 -35.00 -68.23
C TYR A 689 6.68 -35.22 -68.97
N ILE A 690 7.16 -34.19 -69.68
CA ILE A 690 8.52 -34.17 -70.24
C ILE A 690 9.50 -34.07 -69.08
N ASP A 691 10.32 -35.10 -68.87
CA ASP A 691 11.24 -35.19 -67.74
C ASP A 691 12.64 -34.66 -68.04
N ARG A 692 13.09 -34.70 -69.30
CA ARG A 692 14.39 -34.18 -69.76
C ARG A 692 14.47 -33.96 -71.27
N TYR A 693 15.55 -33.33 -71.71
CA TYR A 693 15.99 -33.31 -73.11
C TYR A 693 17.35 -33.97 -73.27
N ASP A 694 17.55 -34.65 -74.39
CA ASP A 694 18.84 -35.24 -74.79
C ASP A 694 19.37 -34.48 -76.01
N LEU A 695 20.55 -33.87 -75.87
CA LEU A 695 21.22 -33.07 -76.89
C LEU A 695 22.50 -33.78 -77.34
N GLU A 696 22.57 -34.19 -78.59
CA GLU A 696 23.76 -34.79 -79.20
C GLU A 696 24.36 -33.84 -80.23
N TYR A 697 25.68 -33.69 -80.25
CA TYR A 697 26.38 -32.91 -81.26
C TYR A 697 27.67 -33.60 -81.72
N CYS A 698 27.91 -33.62 -83.03
CA CYS A 698 29.04 -34.30 -83.67
C CYS A 698 29.72 -33.40 -84.69
N ILE A 699 31.02 -33.62 -84.93
CA ILE A 699 31.72 -33.00 -86.07
C ILE A 699 31.20 -33.65 -87.35
N PHE A 700 30.75 -32.84 -88.29
CA PHE A 700 30.26 -33.29 -89.58
C PHE A 700 31.42 -33.43 -90.58
N THR A 701 31.60 -34.63 -91.16
CA THR A 701 32.72 -34.96 -92.04
C THR A 701 32.30 -35.26 -93.49
N GLY A 702 31.02 -35.10 -93.84
CA GLY A 702 30.55 -35.39 -95.19
C GLY A 702 30.90 -34.34 -96.25
N PRO A 703 30.68 -34.63 -97.55
CA PRO A 703 31.06 -33.77 -98.65
C PRO A 703 30.28 -32.44 -98.59
N ILE A 704 31.00 -31.36 -98.27
CA ILE A 704 30.44 -29.99 -98.16
C ILE A 704 29.78 -29.52 -99.47
N SER A 705 30.18 -30.09 -100.62
CA SER A 705 29.61 -29.81 -101.94
C SER A 705 28.12 -30.18 -102.07
N GLU A 706 27.62 -31.15 -101.31
CA GLU A 706 26.20 -31.56 -101.33
C GLU A 706 25.30 -30.68 -100.45
N VAL A 707 25.91 -29.83 -99.61
CA VAL A 707 25.21 -28.86 -98.75
C VAL A 707 25.02 -27.50 -99.48
N LYS A 708 25.74 -27.27 -100.59
CA LYS A 708 25.61 -26.08 -101.46
C LYS A 708 24.58 -26.32 -102.58
N ARG A 709 23.78 -25.29 -102.90
CA ARG A 709 22.57 -25.31 -103.76
C ARG A 709 22.72 -26.03 -105.11
N ALA A 710 21.72 -26.83 -105.46
CA ALA A 710 21.23 -26.94 -106.84
C ALA A 710 20.39 -25.69 -107.14
N ASP A 711 20.78 -24.93 -108.17
CA ASP A 711 20.16 -23.67 -108.55
C ASP A 711 18.71 -23.80 -109.03
N GLY A 712 17.88 -22.82 -108.68
CA GLY A 712 16.59 -22.56 -109.31
C GLY A 712 15.34 -23.02 -108.53
N ASP A 713 14.95 -22.28 -107.49
CA ASP A 713 13.59 -21.71 -107.32
C ASP A 713 13.35 -21.14 -105.90
N SER A 714 12.46 -20.15 -105.85
CA SER A 714 12.05 -19.31 -104.72
C SER A 714 11.55 -20.07 -103.48
N PHE A 715 11.88 -19.60 -102.26
CA PHE A 715 11.29 -20.10 -101.01
C PHE A 715 10.79 -18.96 -100.10
N LYS A 716 9.56 -19.15 -99.60
CA LYS A 716 8.88 -18.37 -98.55
C LYS A 716 9.37 -18.83 -97.16
N GLU A 717 9.45 -17.89 -96.22
CA GLU A 717 9.72 -18.11 -94.79
C GLU A 717 8.67 -19.03 -94.13
N ASN A 718 9.11 -19.78 -93.11
CA ASN A 718 8.32 -20.65 -92.20
C ASN A 718 7.95 -22.06 -92.68
N ALA A 719 8.96 -22.86 -93.04
CA ALA A 719 8.83 -24.32 -93.01
C ALA A 719 10.00 -24.93 -92.21
N SER A 720 9.71 -25.52 -91.04
CA SER A 720 10.56 -26.58 -90.51
C SER A 720 10.57 -27.68 -91.57
N TYR A 721 11.75 -27.91 -92.17
CA TYR A 721 11.88 -28.92 -93.19
C TYR A 721 11.61 -30.29 -92.54
N LYS A 722 10.56 -30.98 -93.01
CA LYS A 722 10.44 -32.43 -92.85
C LYS A 722 11.71 -33.07 -93.39
N THR A 723 12.56 -33.46 -92.45
CA THR A 723 13.85 -34.13 -92.55
C THR A 723 13.67 -35.58 -93.04
N SER A 724 13.16 -35.78 -94.25
CA SER A 724 13.08 -37.13 -94.85
C SER A 724 13.85 -37.29 -96.16
N ARG A 725 14.40 -36.21 -96.74
CA ARG A 725 15.28 -36.29 -97.93
C ARG A 725 16.69 -35.73 -97.70
N LEU A 726 16.93 -35.07 -96.57
CA LEU A 726 18.27 -34.72 -96.10
C LEU A 726 18.85 -35.81 -95.18
N ASN A 727 17.98 -36.63 -94.57
CA ASN A 727 18.36 -37.66 -93.61
C ASN A 727 18.97 -38.91 -94.27
N ASP A 728 18.63 -39.22 -95.52
CA ASP A 728 19.18 -40.38 -96.24
C ASP A 728 20.58 -40.12 -96.82
N VAL A 729 21.01 -38.85 -96.92
CA VAL A 729 22.33 -38.46 -97.47
C VAL A 729 23.34 -38.11 -96.35
N LEU A 730 22.88 -37.81 -95.14
CA LEU A 730 23.72 -37.35 -94.02
C LEU A 730 23.87 -38.38 -92.88
N ALA A 731 23.48 -39.65 -93.10
CA ALA A 731 23.27 -40.61 -92.03
C ALA A 731 24.55 -41.19 -91.38
N ASN A 732 25.73 -41.12 -92.01
CA ASN A 732 26.91 -41.83 -91.47
C ASN A 732 28.27 -41.12 -91.64
N GLU A 733 28.28 -39.80 -91.86
CA GLU A 733 29.53 -39.04 -92.03
C GLU A 733 29.70 -37.99 -90.92
N VAL A 734 29.71 -38.47 -89.68
CA VAL A 734 30.01 -37.69 -88.47
C VAL A 734 31.12 -38.36 -87.66
N LYS A 735 31.90 -37.57 -86.93
CA LYS A 735 32.89 -38.05 -85.96
C LYS A 735 32.79 -37.27 -84.66
N ASP A 736 33.44 -37.76 -83.61
CA ASP A 736 33.61 -37.07 -82.32
C ASP A 736 32.27 -36.59 -81.71
N CYS A 737 31.26 -37.46 -81.72
CA CYS A 737 29.94 -37.20 -81.14
C CYS A 737 29.98 -37.09 -79.61
N LYS A 738 29.22 -36.13 -79.07
CA LYS A 738 29.03 -35.92 -77.64
C LYS A 738 27.55 -35.78 -77.34
N THR A 739 27.07 -36.46 -76.30
CA THR A 739 25.68 -36.42 -75.84
C THR A 739 25.61 -35.76 -74.46
N LEU A 740 24.60 -34.91 -74.26
CA LEU A 740 24.35 -34.15 -73.05
C LEU A 740 22.89 -34.35 -72.62
N GLU A 741 22.71 -34.69 -71.34
CA GLU A 741 21.39 -34.84 -70.74
C GLU A 741 21.00 -33.56 -69.99
N ILE A 742 19.90 -32.93 -70.40
CA ILE A 742 19.37 -31.69 -69.84
C ILE A 742 18.15 -32.02 -68.99
N ARG A 743 18.37 -32.22 -67.67
CA ARG A 743 17.31 -32.60 -66.71
C ARG A 743 16.32 -31.49 -66.37
N ASN A 744 16.66 -30.24 -66.67
CA ASN A 744 15.74 -29.14 -66.50
C ASN A 744 14.80 -29.06 -67.70
N ASN A 745 13.59 -29.61 -67.56
CA ASN A 745 12.60 -29.66 -68.65
C ASN A 745 11.99 -28.30 -69.03
N GLU A 746 12.22 -27.24 -68.24
CA GLU A 746 11.87 -25.86 -68.59
C GLU A 746 12.99 -25.13 -69.34
N GLN A 747 14.18 -25.73 -69.43
CA GLN A 747 15.29 -25.18 -70.19
C GLN A 747 14.99 -25.23 -71.69
N THR A 748 15.21 -24.10 -72.37
CA THR A 748 14.92 -23.91 -73.81
C THR A 748 16.13 -23.43 -74.61
N SER A 749 17.31 -23.38 -73.98
CA SER A 749 18.58 -23.16 -74.65
C SER A 749 19.75 -23.84 -73.95
N TYR A 750 20.83 -24.10 -74.69
CA TYR A 750 22.07 -24.67 -74.16
C TYR A 750 23.28 -24.14 -74.93
N ALA A 751 24.33 -23.73 -74.21
CA ALA A 751 25.58 -23.27 -74.81
C ALA A 751 26.59 -24.42 -74.91
N LEU A 752 26.91 -24.83 -76.14
CA LEU A 752 28.01 -25.71 -76.44
C LEU A 752 29.31 -24.90 -76.42
N GLU A 753 30.30 -25.36 -75.66
CA GLU A 753 31.60 -24.68 -75.48
C GLU A 753 32.75 -25.65 -75.81
N HIS A 754 33.96 -25.11 -76.02
CA HIS A 754 35.16 -25.87 -76.42
C HIS A 754 35.02 -26.60 -77.77
N LEU A 755 34.40 -25.94 -78.74
CA LEU A 755 34.27 -26.41 -80.11
C LEU A 755 35.53 -26.09 -80.93
N GLU A 756 35.73 -26.81 -82.03
CA GLU A 756 36.82 -26.56 -82.95
C GLU A 756 36.48 -25.39 -83.89
N PRO A 757 37.40 -24.43 -84.12
CA PRO A 757 37.21 -23.30 -85.02
C PRO A 757 37.09 -23.73 -86.49
N GLN A 758 36.26 -23.01 -87.25
CA GLN A 758 35.96 -23.29 -88.66
C GLN A 758 35.36 -24.69 -88.96
N THR A 759 34.94 -25.42 -87.93
CA THR A 759 34.40 -26.78 -88.02
C THR A 759 32.88 -26.77 -88.15
N LEU A 760 32.35 -27.67 -88.99
CA LEU A 760 30.92 -27.87 -89.17
C LEU A 760 30.45 -28.98 -88.23
N TYR A 761 29.38 -28.74 -87.49
CA TYR A 761 28.79 -29.65 -86.51
C TYR A 761 27.35 -29.98 -86.87
N LYS A 762 26.91 -31.20 -86.57
CA LYS A 762 25.50 -31.63 -86.58
C LYS A 762 25.00 -31.73 -85.14
N ILE A 763 23.83 -31.18 -84.87
CA ILE A 763 23.11 -31.32 -83.59
C ILE A 763 21.83 -32.14 -83.80
N GLU A 764 21.54 -33.04 -82.88
CA GLU A 764 20.22 -33.67 -82.66
C GLU A 764 19.70 -33.36 -81.25
N LEU A 765 18.44 -32.94 -81.12
CA LEU A 765 17.78 -32.66 -79.85
C LEU A 765 16.47 -33.45 -79.72
N ARG A 766 16.32 -34.22 -78.64
CA ARG A 766 15.12 -35.03 -78.33
C ARG A 766 14.52 -34.63 -76.98
N ALA A 767 13.20 -34.67 -76.86
CA ALA A 767 12.49 -34.59 -75.58
C ALA A 767 12.12 -36.00 -75.10
N HIS A 768 12.11 -36.22 -73.79
CA HIS A 768 11.74 -37.52 -73.19
C HIS A 768 10.57 -37.33 -72.21
N ASN A 769 9.64 -38.28 -72.18
CA ASN A 769 8.65 -38.44 -71.11
C ASN A 769 8.58 -39.92 -70.67
N ALA A 770 7.70 -40.24 -69.73
CA ALA A 770 7.53 -41.61 -69.22
C ALA A 770 7.18 -42.67 -70.30
N ILE A 771 6.69 -42.25 -71.47
CA ILE A 771 6.38 -43.15 -72.59
C ILE A 771 7.59 -43.35 -73.51
N GLY A 772 8.39 -42.30 -73.75
CA GLY A 772 9.64 -42.41 -74.49
C GLY A 772 10.13 -41.10 -75.10
N PHE A 773 11.07 -41.21 -76.05
CA PHE A 773 11.65 -40.06 -76.75
C PHE A 773 10.80 -39.57 -77.92
N SER A 774 10.83 -38.26 -78.15
CA SER A 774 10.32 -37.61 -79.36
C SER A 774 11.16 -37.97 -80.59
N THR A 775 10.67 -37.64 -81.79
CA THR A 775 11.55 -37.50 -82.95
C THR A 775 12.59 -36.40 -82.69
N PRO A 776 13.85 -36.53 -83.18
CA PRO A 776 14.88 -35.51 -82.98
C PRO A 776 14.67 -34.30 -83.88
N GLY A 777 14.71 -33.11 -83.30
CA GLY A 777 14.99 -31.88 -84.05
C GLY A 777 16.47 -31.84 -84.43
N GLN A 778 16.80 -31.43 -85.66
CA GLN A 778 18.18 -31.46 -86.16
C GLN A 778 18.61 -30.13 -86.78
N ILE A 779 19.88 -29.76 -86.61
CA ILE A 779 20.48 -28.60 -87.28
C ILE A 779 21.97 -28.81 -87.55
N LEU A 780 22.49 -28.25 -88.65
CA LEU A 780 23.93 -28.10 -88.89
C LEU A 780 24.37 -26.69 -88.48
N PHE A 781 25.53 -26.52 -87.85
CA PHE A 781 26.12 -25.20 -87.61
C PHE A 781 27.63 -25.19 -87.79
N ARG A 782 28.19 -24.04 -88.18
CA ARG A 782 29.64 -23.85 -88.36
C ARG A 782 30.19 -22.83 -87.36
N THR A 783 31.35 -23.11 -86.78
CA THR A 783 32.08 -22.17 -85.92
C THR A 783 32.87 -21.13 -86.73
N ALA A 784 33.07 -19.94 -86.16
CA ALA A 784 33.87 -18.88 -86.76
C ALA A 784 35.37 -19.20 -86.74
N ARG A 785 36.21 -18.30 -87.27
CA ARG A 785 37.67 -18.42 -87.21
C ARG A 785 38.16 -17.93 -85.84
N ASP A 786 39.20 -18.57 -85.30
CA ASP A 786 39.82 -18.15 -84.04
C ASP A 786 40.16 -16.65 -84.03
N GLY A 787 39.72 -15.94 -82.97
CA GLY A 787 40.12 -14.56 -82.69
C GLY A 787 39.14 -13.44 -83.10
N TYR A 788 37.91 -13.73 -83.54
CA TYR A 788 36.92 -12.68 -83.83
C TYR A 788 35.90 -12.51 -82.68
N ASN A 789 35.93 -11.33 -82.02
CA ASN A 789 35.01 -10.92 -80.95
C ASN A 789 34.18 -9.72 -81.46
N PRO A 790 32.86 -9.84 -81.72
CA PRO A 790 32.08 -8.84 -82.45
C PRO A 790 31.55 -7.69 -81.57
N ALA A 791 32.37 -7.19 -80.63
CA ALA A 791 31.97 -6.14 -79.68
C ALA A 791 32.32 -4.70 -80.12
N GLU A 792 32.86 -4.48 -81.32
CA GLU A 792 33.11 -3.12 -81.81
C GLU A 792 32.43 -2.87 -83.15
N GLY A 793 31.33 -2.10 -83.10
CA GLY A 793 30.85 -1.34 -84.25
C GLY A 793 29.35 -1.40 -84.53
N PHE A 794 28.50 -0.95 -83.61
CA PHE A 794 27.23 -0.27 -83.96
C PHE A 794 26.80 0.66 -82.82
N ASP A 795 26.74 1.96 -83.12
CA ASP A 795 26.07 3.00 -82.33
C ASP A 795 24.71 3.28 -82.97
N TYR A 796 23.62 3.17 -82.20
CA TYR A 796 22.33 3.79 -82.50
C TYR A 796 21.55 4.02 -81.21
N SER A 797 21.50 5.29 -80.82
CA SER A 797 20.37 5.88 -80.10
C SER A 797 19.17 5.99 -81.07
N SER A 798 18.12 5.19 -80.87
CA SER A 798 16.69 5.50 -81.19
C SER A 798 15.78 4.26 -81.12
N ALA A 799 15.17 4.00 -79.97
CA ALA A 799 13.79 3.49 -79.78
C ALA A 799 13.57 3.01 -78.32
N PRO A 800 12.33 3.07 -77.79
CA PRO A 800 12.05 3.22 -76.37
C PRO A 800 12.13 1.91 -75.56
N ALA A 801 12.65 2.03 -74.35
CA ALA A 801 12.66 0.99 -73.33
C ALA A 801 11.28 0.81 -72.69
N THR A 802 10.68 -0.37 -72.85
CA THR A 802 9.65 -0.88 -71.92
C THR A 802 9.77 -2.40 -71.77
N PHE A 803 10.61 -2.84 -70.82
CA PHE A 803 10.45 -4.06 -70.00
C PHE A 803 11.31 -3.81 -68.75
N SER A 804 10.71 -3.40 -67.62
CA SER A 804 10.21 -4.30 -66.57
C SER A 804 11.32 -5.14 -65.94
N SER A 805 12.06 -4.54 -65.00
CA SER A 805 12.73 -5.23 -63.90
C SER A 805 12.15 -4.73 -62.58
N TYR A 806 11.15 -5.44 -62.06
CA TYR A 806 10.75 -5.31 -60.66
C TYR A 806 11.82 -5.98 -59.80
N THR A 807 12.75 -5.19 -59.29
CA THR A 807 13.51 -5.52 -58.08
C THR A 807 12.57 -5.41 -56.88
N LEU A 808 12.28 -6.55 -56.24
CA LEU A 808 11.57 -6.62 -54.97
C LEU A 808 12.44 -5.98 -53.88
N LEU A 809 12.13 -4.75 -53.49
CA LEU A 809 12.59 -4.15 -52.25
C LEU A 809 11.56 -4.48 -51.16
N VAL A 810 11.89 -5.48 -50.34
CA VAL A 810 11.16 -5.81 -49.11
C VAL A 810 11.36 -4.66 -48.12
N THR A 811 10.32 -3.85 -47.92
CA THR A 811 10.22 -2.92 -46.80
C THR A 811 9.28 -3.53 -45.75
N LEU A 812 9.88 -4.03 -44.68
CA LEU A 812 9.20 -4.43 -43.45
C LEU A 812 8.80 -3.16 -42.68
N LEU A 813 7.51 -2.81 -42.72
CA LEU A 813 6.91 -1.89 -41.76
C LEU A 813 6.33 -2.71 -40.60
N LEU A 814 7.03 -2.66 -39.47
CA LEU A 814 6.51 -3.03 -38.15
C LEU A 814 5.42 -2.03 -37.74
N ILE A 815 4.20 -2.51 -37.54
CA ILE A 815 3.14 -1.81 -36.81
C ILE A 815 3.18 -2.31 -35.35
N PRO A 816 3.14 -1.44 -34.33
CA PRO A 816 3.01 -1.86 -32.94
C PRO A 816 1.55 -2.27 -32.67
N MET A 817 1.35 -3.46 -32.11
CA MET A 817 0.03 -3.86 -31.59
C MET A 817 -0.27 -3.08 -30.30
N LEU A 818 -1.44 -2.45 -30.30
CA LEU A 818 -2.27 -2.17 -29.13
C LEU A 818 -3.24 -3.33 -28.92
#